data_AF-A0A3D4JDS0-F1
#
_entry.id   AF-A0A3D4JDS0-F1
#
_cell.length_a   1.000
_cell.length_b   1.000
_cell.length_c   1.000
_cell.angle_alpha   90.00
_cell.angle_beta   90.00
_cell.angle_gamma   90.00
#
_symmetry.space_group_name_H-M   'P 1'
#
loop_
_entity.id
_entity.type
_entity.pdbx_description
1 polymer ?
#
loop_
_entity_poly.entity_id
_entity_poly.type
_entity_poly.pdbx_seq_one_letter_code
_entity_poly.pdbx_strand_id
1 'polypeptide(L)'
;MKIKNQILLLLIFAISIIPIQQVQAHPADLFAHNIRININQNELKIDWEIKPGPLLINFLWSQMDTDQNGSLDENESETWANSYASLLTGTLEDKPFPLELDSFQFPTDLNKFQSGEETIHFYFSAEWNQNANNAQRLVIQNDMEITKSINWFYIIAEDNTAFLFPSQKSHILTIDMIRDSSLMPDQSQLIKTWDSGTPALPLGQRKDVVTETAEELVPELQERSPQEILLDLVRNPELSFLFYIAALFIALALGALHALTPGHGKTVVAAYLVGSRGTSFHAIVLGAVVTLTHTGSVFLLGIFTLAASQYILPTTIIPFLEILSGLLILGLGFYLLWQRIQVWRKPKQTKNKISLTPTSNKKISSNIKIQKPNTNLHHHGDGKLHSHNVPETITWRSLIALGISGGLVPCPDAIAILLVTVAINRIFLGLTLILSFSLGLAIVLIVIGLLMVNSRRIFDRMGFLDRFATTLPVVSAVIVLFLGAALTWAAIVRARENVGFTVPVQTSITEAQILYLVENENRVKELFITDYANDSSQLISNENVVEFAVAPNQIDVAYVIQNSNIQNEIWLMNLESEENKKISSCENSTCSGMVWSPDGNKIIYKHISNDGNLSGFSTLWWIDILSGEEGPVFQESQLPGGNARWSPNGEWLSYATPEGIRLYNFENGETRLIENILGGAVIWSPNSKTILLRDVVIRHEQFVTQLFLYEIESEK
;
A
#
# COMPACT_ATOMS: atom_id res chain seq x y z
N MET A 1 25.50 20.27 38.71
CA MET A 1 24.04 20.01 38.61
C MET A 1 23.21 21.22 38.17
N LYS A 2 23.63 22.48 38.40
CA LYS A 2 22.83 23.67 38.04
C LYS A 2 22.85 24.10 36.56
N ILE A 3 23.91 23.77 35.81
CA ILE A 3 24.08 24.22 34.41
C ILE A 3 23.21 23.43 33.42
N LYS A 4 22.93 22.14 33.68
CA LYS A 4 22.07 21.31 32.82
C LYS A 4 20.60 21.74 32.82
N ASN A 5 20.09 22.26 33.94
CA ASN A 5 18.71 22.71 34.04
C ASN A 5 18.49 24.08 33.37
N GLN A 6 19.52 24.92 33.28
CA GLN A 6 19.42 26.21 32.58
C GLN A 6 19.38 26.05 31.07
N ILE A 7 20.11 25.07 30.51
CA ILE A 7 20.09 24.77 29.08
C ILE A 7 18.73 24.19 28.66
N LEU A 8 18.13 23.33 29.49
CA LEU A 8 16.79 22.78 29.25
C LEU A 8 15.71 23.87 29.30
N LEU A 9 15.79 24.81 30.26
CA LEU A 9 14.86 25.93 30.35
C LEU A 9 15.03 26.93 29.19
N LEU A 10 16.27 27.17 28.73
CA LEU A 10 16.56 28.03 27.57
C LEU A 10 16.03 27.41 26.27
N LEU A 11 16.11 26.09 26.12
CA LEU A 11 15.53 25.37 24.97
C LEU A 11 14.01 25.42 24.97
N ILE A 12 13.37 25.24 26.14
CA ILE A 12 11.91 25.33 26.28
C ILE A 12 11.44 26.78 26.01
N PHE A 13 12.14 27.79 26.54
CA PHE A 13 11.79 29.20 26.36
C PHE A 13 12.06 29.68 24.93
N ALA A 14 13.08 29.16 24.23
CA ALA A 14 13.35 29.46 22.83
C ALA A 14 12.28 28.89 21.88
N ILE A 15 11.69 27.74 22.21
CA ILE A 15 10.57 27.15 21.45
C ILE A 15 9.28 27.96 21.66
N SER A 16 9.09 28.59 22.83
CA SER A 16 7.92 29.41 23.14
C SER A 16 7.82 30.76 22.40
N ILE A 17 8.90 31.22 21.74
CA ILE A 17 8.96 32.57 21.14
C ILE A 17 8.88 32.52 19.60
N ILE A 18 8.78 31.32 19.01
CA ILE A 18 8.62 31.20 17.55
C ILE A 18 7.19 31.64 17.20
N PRO A 19 7.00 32.70 16.40
CA PRO A 19 5.67 33.07 15.95
C PRO A 19 5.13 31.93 15.10
N ILE A 20 4.00 31.36 15.53
CA ILE A 20 3.23 30.41 14.71
C ILE A 20 2.70 31.20 13.53
N GLN A 21 3.43 31.16 12.41
CA GLN A 21 2.82 31.51 11.13
C GLN A 21 1.81 30.41 10.83
N GLN A 22 0.53 30.79 10.70
CA GLN A 22 -0.42 29.98 9.96
C GLN A 22 0.10 29.89 8.53
N VAL A 23 0.65 28.74 8.18
CA VAL A 23 0.99 28.42 6.79
C VAL A 23 -0.09 27.47 6.31
N GLN A 24 -0.99 27.99 5.48
CA GLN A 24 -1.84 27.19 4.61
C GLN A 24 -1.04 26.80 3.36
N ALA A 25 -0.98 25.50 3.07
CA ALA A 25 -1.14 24.92 1.73
C ALA A 25 -0.96 23.38 1.76
N HIS A 26 -2.07 22.66 1.75
CA HIS A 26 -2.41 21.69 0.70
C HIS A 26 -3.87 21.98 0.33
N PRO A 27 -4.26 22.04 -0.95
CA PRO A 27 -5.08 20.93 -1.45
C PRO A 27 -5.06 20.72 -2.98
N ALA A 28 -5.61 19.60 -3.43
CA ALA A 28 -6.56 19.65 -4.53
C ALA A 28 -7.70 18.68 -4.20
N ASP A 29 -8.62 19.18 -3.40
CA ASP A 29 -9.97 18.62 -3.35
C ASP A 29 -10.65 18.97 -4.67
N LEU A 30 -11.39 18.04 -5.27
CA LEU A 30 -11.89 18.10 -6.66
C LEU A 30 -13.42 18.08 -6.72
N PHE A 31 -13.96 18.56 -7.83
CA PHE A 31 -15.37 18.38 -8.18
C PHE A 31 -15.50 17.13 -9.04
N ALA A 32 -16.30 16.16 -8.59
CA ALA A 32 -16.71 15.04 -9.43
C ALA A 32 -18.09 15.34 -10.02
N HIS A 33 -18.20 15.23 -11.34
CA HIS A 33 -19.45 15.44 -12.07
C HIS A 33 -19.91 14.11 -12.69
N ASN A 34 -21.15 13.73 -12.42
CA ASN A 34 -21.82 12.69 -13.17
C ASN A 34 -22.87 13.35 -14.06
N ILE A 35 -22.71 13.20 -15.37
CA ILE A 35 -23.59 13.83 -16.37
C ILE A 35 -24.27 12.71 -17.14
N ARG A 36 -25.55 12.50 -16.90
CA ARG A 36 -26.37 11.51 -17.61
C ARG A 36 -27.17 12.21 -18.69
N ILE A 37 -27.05 11.75 -19.91
CA ILE A 37 -27.63 12.36 -21.11
C ILE A 37 -28.61 11.35 -21.71
N ASN A 38 -29.89 11.66 -21.63
CA ASN A 38 -30.96 10.89 -22.25
C ASN A 38 -31.38 11.58 -23.55
N ILE A 39 -31.22 10.87 -24.66
CA ILE A 39 -31.55 11.35 -26.00
C ILE A 39 -32.81 10.65 -26.45
N ASN A 40 -33.83 11.41 -26.84
CA ASN A 40 -35.01 10.89 -27.52
C ASN A 40 -35.21 11.60 -28.89
N GLN A 41 -36.20 11.20 -29.69
CA GLN A 41 -36.49 11.75 -31.03
C GLN A 41 -36.94 13.21 -30.99
N ASN A 42 -37.53 13.65 -29.88
CA ASN A 42 -38.15 14.98 -29.73
C ASN A 42 -37.41 15.89 -28.74
N GLU A 43 -36.74 15.31 -27.75
CA GLU A 43 -36.05 16.06 -26.68
C GLU A 43 -34.72 15.41 -26.28
N LEU A 44 -33.85 16.23 -25.70
CA LEU A 44 -32.65 15.86 -24.94
C LEU A 44 -32.94 16.15 -23.47
N LYS A 45 -32.58 15.24 -22.56
CA LYS A 45 -32.60 15.47 -21.12
C LYS A 45 -31.23 15.23 -20.53
N ILE A 46 -30.79 16.08 -19.61
CA ILE A 46 -29.52 15.93 -18.92
C ILE A 46 -29.73 16.01 -17.41
N ASP A 47 -29.30 14.98 -16.68
CA ASP A 47 -29.15 14.99 -15.22
C ASP A 47 -27.68 15.20 -14.89
N TRP A 48 -27.36 16.37 -14.33
CA TRP A 48 -26.02 16.75 -13.93
C TRP A 48 -25.91 16.78 -12.41
N GLU A 49 -25.25 15.76 -11.87
CA GLU A 49 -24.94 15.62 -10.46
C GLU A 49 -23.53 16.14 -10.18
N ILE A 50 -23.40 17.00 -9.16
CA ILE A 50 -22.15 17.61 -8.72
C ILE A 50 -21.82 17.12 -7.31
N LYS A 51 -20.66 16.48 -7.16
CA LYS A 51 -20.09 15.99 -5.90
C LYS A 51 -18.77 16.69 -5.63
N PRO A 52 -18.78 17.77 -4.84
CA PRO A 52 -17.55 18.37 -4.39
C PRO A 52 -16.90 17.49 -3.34
N GLY A 53 -15.58 17.52 -3.25
CA GLY A 53 -14.89 16.82 -2.19
C GLY A 53 -15.06 17.50 -0.80
N PRO A 54 -14.59 16.83 0.27
CA PRO A 54 -14.89 17.21 1.66
C PRO A 54 -14.43 18.61 2.10
N LEU A 55 -13.39 19.15 1.46
CA LEU A 55 -12.85 20.49 1.76
C LEU A 55 -13.54 21.60 0.96
N LEU A 56 -14.07 21.28 -0.23
CA LEU A 56 -14.82 22.18 -1.11
C LEU A 56 -16.26 22.36 -0.65
N ILE A 57 -16.85 21.36 0.01
CA ILE A 57 -18.24 21.41 0.50
C ILE A 57 -18.49 22.63 1.38
N ASN A 58 -17.61 22.92 2.33
CA ASN A 58 -17.76 24.09 3.21
C ASN A 58 -17.64 25.41 2.45
N PHE A 59 -16.77 25.46 1.43
CA PHE A 59 -16.59 26.64 0.60
C PHE A 59 -17.82 26.90 -0.26
N LEU A 60 -18.34 25.87 -0.94
CA LEU A 60 -19.55 25.98 -1.75
C LEU A 60 -20.76 26.31 -0.90
N TRP A 61 -20.92 25.66 0.25
CA TRP A 61 -22.01 25.97 1.16
C TRP A 61 -22.00 27.45 1.55
N SER A 62 -20.83 28.01 1.88
CA SER A 62 -20.72 29.44 2.19
C SER A 62 -20.98 30.39 1.02
N GLN A 63 -20.92 29.91 -0.23
CA GLN A 63 -21.30 30.69 -1.41
C GLN A 63 -22.80 30.58 -1.71
N MET A 64 -23.42 29.45 -1.37
CA MET A 64 -24.85 29.22 -1.54
C MET A 64 -25.64 29.94 -0.43
N ASP A 65 -25.26 29.71 0.84
CA ASP A 65 -25.82 30.33 2.06
C ASP A 65 -25.23 31.75 2.23
N THR A 66 -25.81 32.70 1.50
CA THR A 66 -25.31 34.07 1.38
C THR A 66 -25.57 34.87 2.65
N ASP A 67 -26.69 34.59 3.34
CA ASP A 67 -27.03 35.23 4.60
C ASP A 67 -26.40 34.56 5.84
N GLN A 68 -25.74 33.41 5.64
CA GLN A 68 -25.02 32.61 6.64
C GLN A 68 -25.92 32.12 7.78
N ASN A 69 -27.19 31.85 7.48
CA ASN A 69 -28.16 31.37 8.46
C ASN A 69 -28.03 29.86 8.75
N GLY A 70 -27.21 29.14 7.97
CA GLY A 70 -26.94 27.70 8.11
C GLY A 70 -27.91 26.80 7.35
N SER A 71 -28.81 27.35 6.54
CA SER A 71 -29.79 26.64 5.72
C SER A 71 -29.96 27.33 4.36
N LEU A 72 -30.15 26.55 3.30
CA LEU A 72 -30.38 27.11 1.97
C LEU A 72 -31.86 27.39 1.76
N ASP A 73 -32.19 28.66 1.54
CA ASP A 73 -33.54 29.01 1.10
C ASP A 73 -33.71 28.88 -0.43
N GLU A 74 -34.96 28.97 -0.90
CA GLU A 74 -35.29 28.78 -2.32
C GLU A 74 -34.68 29.88 -3.20
N ASN A 75 -34.57 31.11 -2.69
CA ASN A 75 -34.06 32.25 -3.44
C ASN A 75 -32.52 32.20 -3.58
N GLU A 76 -31.82 31.78 -2.53
CA GLU A 76 -30.38 31.50 -2.52
C GLU A 76 -30.04 30.36 -3.48
N SER A 77 -30.79 29.26 -3.37
CA SER A 77 -30.63 28.09 -4.24
C SER A 77 -30.87 28.47 -5.70
N GLU A 78 -31.91 29.23 -6.02
CA GLU A 78 -32.24 29.67 -7.38
C GLU A 78 -31.17 30.63 -7.94
N THR A 79 -30.67 31.56 -7.13
CA THR A 79 -29.63 32.51 -7.55
C THR A 79 -28.33 31.80 -7.90
N TRP A 80 -27.91 30.86 -7.04
CA TRP A 80 -26.72 30.06 -7.28
C TRP A 80 -26.93 29.11 -8.47
N ALA A 81 -28.07 28.40 -8.52
CA ALA A 81 -28.44 27.49 -9.59
C ALA A 81 -28.34 28.14 -10.97
N ASN A 82 -28.94 29.32 -11.16
CA ASN A 82 -28.93 30.03 -12.44
C ASN A 82 -27.52 30.45 -12.88
N SER A 83 -26.65 30.78 -11.93
CA SER A 83 -25.27 31.17 -12.23
C SER A 83 -24.43 29.98 -12.72
N TYR A 84 -24.57 28.82 -12.07
CA TYR A 84 -23.77 27.63 -12.36
C TYR A 84 -24.36 26.75 -13.45
N ALA A 85 -25.68 26.76 -13.65
CA ALA A 85 -26.33 26.03 -14.74
C ALA A 85 -25.85 26.49 -16.11
N SER A 86 -25.50 27.78 -16.25
CA SER A 86 -24.96 28.35 -17.50
C SER A 86 -23.58 27.81 -17.91
N LEU A 87 -22.89 27.11 -17.00
CA LEU A 87 -21.58 26.50 -17.25
C LEU A 87 -21.68 25.16 -17.97
N LEU A 88 -22.86 24.53 -17.99
CA LEU A 88 -23.11 23.37 -18.85
C LEU A 88 -23.69 23.87 -20.17
N THR A 89 -22.95 23.70 -21.25
CA THR A 89 -23.33 24.21 -22.58
C THR A 89 -23.44 23.09 -23.60
N GLY A 90 -24.33 23.29 -24.57
CA GLY A 90 -24.53 22.39 -25.70
C GLY A 90 -24.32 23.11 -27.03
N THR A 91 -23.77 22.40 -28.02
CA THR A 91 -23.78 22.83 -29.42
C THR A 91 -24.25 21.69 -30.32
N LEU A 92 -25.00 22.03 -31.36
CA LEU A 92 -25.54 21.09 -32.33
C LEU A 92 -25.13 21.58 -33.72
N GLU A 93 -24.37 20.76 -34.48
CA GLU A 93 -23.80 21.15 -35.78
C GLU A 93 -23.03 22.48 -35.71
N ASP A 94 -22.19 22.63 -34.68
CA ASP A 94 -21.38 23.81 -34.37
C ASP A 94 -22.19 25.10 -34.10
N LYS A 95 -23.51 25.00 -33.92
CA LYS A 95 -24.38 26.11 -33.50
C LYS A 95 -24.78 25.96 -32.04
N PRO A 96 -24.96 27.06 -31.28
CA PRO A 96 -25.43 26.99 -29.91
C PRO A 96 -26.73 26.20 -29.81
N PHE A 97 -26.76 25.21 -28.93
CA PHE A 97 -27.92 24.40 -28.62
C PHE A 97 -28.35 24.73 -27.19
N PRO A 98 -29.42 25.54 -27.02
CA PRO A 98 -29.80 26.04 -25.71
C PRO A 98 -30.32 24.88 -24.83
N LEU A 99 -29.65 24.67 -23.70
CA LEU A 99 -30.11 23.78 -22.63
C LEU A 99 -30.96 24.62 -21.67
N GLU A 100 -32.23 24.28 -21.52
CA GLU A 100 -33.13 24.92 -20.56
C GLU A 100 -33.04 24.19 -19.22
N LEU A 101 -32.89 24.94 -18.12
CA LEU A 101 -32.88 24.37 -16.78
C LEU A 101 -34.33 24.14 -16.32
N ASP A 102 -34.74 22.88 -16.21
CA ASP A 102 -36.09 22.50 -15.81
C ASP A 102 -36.29 22.61 -14.30
N SER A 103 -35.33 22.07 -13.55
CA SER A 103 -35.36 22.01 -12.09
C SER A 103 -33.98 21.73 -11.52
N PHE A 104 -33.81 21.97 -10.23
CA PHE A 104 -32.58 21.71 -9.51
C PHE A 104 -32.91 21.16 -8.12
N GLN A 105 -31.97 20.40 -7.55
CA GLN A 105 -32.07 19.88 -6.19
C GLN A 105 -30.77 20.18 -5.45
N PHE A 106 -30.90 20.81 -4.29
CA PHE A 106 -29.78 21.12 -3.42
C PHE A 106 -29.84 20.28 -2.14
N PRO A 107 -28.68 20.06 -1.49
CA PRO A 107 -28.63 19.44 -0.18
C PRO A 107 -29.39 20.27 0.86
N THR A 108 -30.15 19.60 1.70
CA THR A 108 -31.02 20.22 2.71
C THR A 108 -30.26 20.74 3.93
N ASP A 109 -29.12 20.12 4.24
CA ASP A 109 -28.29 20.44 5.40
C ASP A 109 -26.81 20.20 5.07
N LEU A 110 -25.93 21.02 5.63
CA LEU A 110 -24.49 20.93 5.46
C LEU A 110 -23.93 19.56 5.86
N ASN A 111 -24.44 18.94 6.93
CA ASN A 111 -23.95 17.64 7.40
C ASN A 111 -24.20 16.53 6.38
N LYS A 112 -25.38 16.55 5.75
CA LYS A 112 -25.72 15.57 4.70
C LYS A 112 -24.88 15.80 3.45
N PHE A 113 -24.64 17.07 3.09
CA PHE A 113 -23.74 17.41 2.00
C PHE A 113 -22.32 16.90 2.26
N GLN A 114 -21.76 17.18 3.46
CA GLN A 114 -20.45 16.72 3.91
C GLN A 114 -20.28 15.20 3.91
N SER A 115 -21.35 14.47 4.23
CA SER A 115 -21.36 13.00 4.22
C SER A 115 -21.49 12.38 2.83
N GLY A 116 -21.86 13.18 1.81
CA GLY A 116 -22.15 12.71 0.45
C GLY A 116 -23.50 11.99 0.29
N GLU A 117 -24.37 12.05 1.31
CA GLU A 117 -25.73 11.49 1.28
C GLU A 117 -26.66 12.29 0.34
N GLU A 118 -26.49 13.62 0.32
CA GLU A 118 -27.20 14.52 -0.58
C GLU A 118 -26.18 15.33 -1.41
N THR A 119 -26.46 15.48 -2.70
CA THR A 119 -25.60 16.15 -3.68
C THR A 119 -26.38 17.21 -4.45
N ILE A 120 -25.68 18.04 -5.23
CA ILE A 120 -26.34 19.04 -6.07
C ILE A 120 -26.72 18.38 -7.39
N HIS A 121 -27.97 18.51 -7.80
CA HIS A 121 -28.46 18.04 -9.10
C HIS A 121 -29.06 19.18 -9.91
N PHE A 122 -28.78 19.17 -11.20
CA PHE A 122 -29.42 20.00 -12.20
C PHE A 122 -30.08 19.13 -13.26
N TYR A 123 -31.33 19.43 -13.59
CA TYR A 123 -32.07 18.76 -14.64
C TYR A 123 -32.29 19.74 -15.78
N PHE A 124 -31.74 19.41 -16.94
CA PHE A 124 -31.90 20.20 -18.16
C PHE A 124 -32.74 19.45 -19.19
N SER A 125 -33.48 20.20 -19.99
CA SER A 125 -34.09 19.72 -21.21
C SER A 125 -33.76 20.62 -22.40
N ALA A 126 -33.83 20.06 -23.60
CA ALA A 126 -33.77 20.82 -24.83
C ALA A 126 -34.56 20.12 -25.93
N GLU A 127 -35.37 20.87 -26.67
CA GLU A 127 -36.17 20.32 -27.78
C GLU A 127 -35.37 20.29 -29.09
N TRP A 128 -35.59 19.25 -29.91
CA TRP A 128 -34.98 19.18 -31.23
C TRP A 128 -35.73 20.00 -32.27
N ASN A 129 -35.00 20.56 -33.24
CA ASN A 129 -35.62 21.14 -34.43
C ASN A 129 -36.13 20.03 -35.37
N GLN A 130 -37.43 19.98 -35.60
CA GLN A 130 -38.11 18.97 -36.43
C GLN A 130 -37.68 18.96 -37.91
N ASN A 131 -37.05 20.03 -38.39
CA ASN A 131 -36.61 20.15 -39.80
C ASN A 131 -35.14 19.77 -40.04
N ALA A 132 -34.42 19.30 -39.02
CA ALA A 132 -32.99 19.02 -39.15
C ALA A 132 -32.69 17.61 -39.70
N ASN A 133 -31.43 17.39 -40.11
CA ASN A 133 -30.97 16.12 -40.67
C ASN A 133 -31.11 14.95 -39.68
N ASN A 134 -31.16 13.72 -40.20
CA ASN A 134 -31.25 12.51 -39.36
C ASN A 134 -30.00 12.29 -38.51
N ALA A 135 -28.82 12.56 -39.09
CA ALA A 135 -27.54 12.52 -38.39
C ALA A 135 -27.13 13.93 -37.95
N GLN A 136 -26.77 14.09 -36.69
CA GLN A 136 -26.36 15.37 -36.11
C GLN A 136 -25.25 15.21 -35.06
N ARG A 137 -24.26 16.09 -35.08
CA ARG A 137 -23.22 16.19 -34.07
C ARG A 137 -23.66 17.07 -32.91
N LEU A 138 -23.77 16.48 -31.73
CA LEU A 138 -24.00 17.14 -30.45
C LEU A 138 -22.70 17.21 -29.66
N VAL A 139 -22.34 18.38 -29.15
CA VAL A 139 -21.22 18.57 -28.23
C VAL A 139 -21.77 19.13 -26.93
N ILE A 140 -21.47 18.47 -25.81
CA ILE A 140 -21.79 18.92 -24.45
C ILE A 140 -20.48 19.28 -23.74
N GLN A 141 -20.45 20.42 -23.07
CA GLN A 141 -19.28 20.95 -22.40
C GLN A 141 -19.62 21.41 -20.99
N ASN A 142 -18.82 21.01 -20.00
CA ASN A 142 -18.93 21.48 -18.61
C ASN A 142 -17.78 22.42 -18.24
N ASP A 143 -18.06 23.72 -18.17
CA ASP A 143 -17.06 24.75 -17.86
C ASP A 143 -16.88 25.05 -16.36
N MET A 144 -17.53 24.27 -15.48
CA MET A 144 -17.38 24.45 -14.03
C MET A 144 -15.98 24.06 -13.59
N GLU A 145 -15.19 25.03 -13.12
CA GLU A 145 -13.88 24.82 -12.47
C GLU A 145 -13.00 23.81 -13.24
N ILE A 146 -12.85 23.98 -14.56
CA ILE A 146 -12.24 23.01 -15.52
C ILE A 146 -10.90 22.39 -15.06
N THR A 147 -10.13 23.11 -14.22
CA THR A 147 -8.83 22.66 -13.68
C THR A 147 -8.92 21.83 -12.39
N LYS A 148 -10.11 21.75 -11.79
CA LYS A 148 -10.43 21.02 -10.55
C LYS A 148 -11.64 20.09 -10.71
N SER A 149 -12.10 19.90 -11.93
CA SER A 149 -13.32 19.16 -12.23
C SER A 149 -13.03 17.91 -13.03
N ILE A 150 -13.58 16.81 -12.55
CA ILE A 150 -13.54 15.50 -13.17
C ILE A 150 -14.93 15.20 -13.72
N ASN A 151 -15.02 14.80 -14.99
CA ASN A 151 -16.29 14.59 -15.66
C ASN A 151 -16.47 13.12 -16.04
N TRP A 152 -17.59 12.55 -15.62
CA TRP A 152 -18.08 11.24 -16.00
C TRP A 152 -19.38 11.39 -16.79
N PHE A 153 -19.43 10.83 -18.00
CA PHE A 153 -20.61 10.93 -18.85
C PHE A 153 -21.25 9.56 -19.07
N TYR A 154 -22.58 9.56 -19.03
CA TYR A 154 -23.42 8.43 -19.40
C TYR A 154 -24.38 8.90 -20.47
N ILE A 155 -24.53 8.14 -21.54
CA ILE A 155 -25.45 8.46 -22.63
C ILE A 155 -26.41 7.31 -22.81
N ILE A 156 -27.70 7.62 -22.88
CA ILE A 156 -28.78 6.67 -23.13
C ILE A 156 -29.64 7.24 -24.26
N ALA A 157 -29.81 6.48 -25.33
CA ALA A 157 -30.69 6.79 -26.45
C ALA A 157 -31.94 5.93 -26.36
N GLU A 158 -33.10 6.60 -26.37
CA GLU A 158 -34.43 6.02 -26.25
C GLU A 158 -35.15 5.97 -27.60
N ASP A 159 -36.26 5.23 -27.66
CA ASP A 159 -37.04 5.00 -28.87
C ASP A 159 -36.19 4.46 -30.05
N ASN A 160 -36.34 5.05 -31.23
CA ASN A 160 -35.58 4.73 -32.44
C ASN A 160 -34.31 5.57 -32.60
N THR A 161 -33.93 6.36 -31.59
CA THR A 161 -32.66 7.09 -31.63
C THR A 161 -31.48 6.15 -31.35
N ALA A 162 -30.33 6.51 -31.87
CA ALA A 162 -29.04 5.89 -31.57
C ALA A 162 -27.93 6.92 -31.79
N PHE A 163 -26.69 6.56 -31.49
CA PHE A 163 -25.54 7.40 -31.77
C PHE A 163 -24.35 6.54 -32.15
N LEU A 164 -23.36 7.15 -32.80
CA LEU A 164 -22.05 6.56 -33.06
C LEU A 164 -21.17 6.71 -31.82
N PHE A 165 -20.07 5.96 -31.76
CA PHE A 165 -19.18 5.93 -30.61
C PHE A 165 -18.73 7.36 -30.18
N PRO A 166 -19.09 7.81 -28.96
CA PRO A 166 -18.77 9.13 -28.45
C PRO A 166 -17.28 9.35 -28.22
N SER A 167 -16.85 10.60 -28.36
CA SER A 167 -15.49 11.04 -28.04
C SER A 167 -15.52 12.01 -26.87
N GLN A 168 -14.84 11.67 -25.78
CA GLN A 168 -14.65 12.56 -24.63
C GLN A 168 -13.22 13.08 -24.55
N LYS A 169 -13.07 14.38 -24.28
CA LYS A 169 -11.80 15.03 -23.95
C LYS A 169 -11.99 15.94 -22.74
N SER A 170 -11.58 15.45 -21.56
CA SER A 170 -11.72 16.20 -20.29
C SER A 170 -13.19 16.58 -20.05
N HIS A 171 -13.49 17.87 -20.03
CA HIS A 171 -14.81 18.47 -19.84
C HIS A 171 -15.71 18.52 -21.09
N ILE A 172 -15.24 18.06 -22.26
CA ILE A 172 -15.97 18.11 -23.53
C ILE A 172 -16.35 16.69 -23.97
N LEU A 173 -17.63 16.47 -24.25
CA LEU A 173 -18.18 15.25 -24.84
C LEU A 173 -18.74 15.55 -26.24
N THR A 174 -18.34 14.77 -27.23
CA THR A 174 -18.84 14.85 -28.61
C THR A 174 -19.58 13.56 -28.97
N ILE A 175 -20.80 13.70 -29.47
CA ILE A 175 -21.73 12.62 -29.79
C ILE A 175 -22.24 12.84 -31.22
N ASP A 176 -22.07 11.85 -32.09
CA ASP A 176 -22.69 11.86 -33.43
C ASP A 176 -24.01 11.07 -33.36
N MET A 177 -25.12 11.78 -33.18
CA MET A 177 -26.47 11.26 -32.97
C MET A 177 -27.16 10.92 -34.29
N ILE A 178 -27.96 9.85 -34.27
CA ILE A 178 -28.91 9.43 -35.31
C ILE A 178 -30.33 9.41 -34.72
N ARG A 179 -31.24 10.25 -35.22
CA ARG A 179 -32.61 10.37 -34.65
C ARG A 179 -33.54 9.22 -35.02
N ASP A 180 -33.42 8.71 -36.23
CA ASP A 180 -34.11 7.51 -36.66
C ASP A 180 -33.11 6.51 -37.21
N SER A 181 -32.78 5.54 -36.35
CA SER A 181 -31.90 4.42 -36.65
C SER A 181 -32.43 3.50 -37.76
N SER A 182 -33.72 3.55 -38.09
CA SER A 182 -34.29 2.78 -39.19
C SER A 182 -33.90 3.33 -40.57
N LEU A 183 -33.52 4.61 -40.64
CA LEU A 183 -33.07 5.27 -41.86
C LEU A 183 -31.56 5.05 -42.13
N MET A 184 -30.85 4.42 -41.20
CA MET A 184 -29.44 4.04 -41.39
C MET A 184 -29.35 2.65 -42.06
N PRO A 185 -28.65 2.53 -43.19
CA PRO A 185 -28.49 1.25 -43.88
C PRO A 185 -27.61 0.25 -43.11
N ASP A 186 -26.72 0.74 -42.24
CA ASP A 186 -25.89 -0.07 -41.35
C ASP A 186 -26.26 0.22 -39.89
N GLN A 187 -26.92 -0.76 -39.25
CA GLN A 187 -27.32 -0.64 -37.85
C GLN A 187 -26.25 -1.14 -36.87
N SER A 188 -25.13 -1.73 -37.33
CA SER A 188 -24.14 -2.33 -36.43
C SER A 188 -23.26 -1.31 -35.70
N GLN A 189 -23.12 -0.10 -36.26
CA GLN A 189 -22.34 1.00 -35.67
C GLN A 189 -23.14 1.84 -34.66
N LEU A 190 -24.45 1.59 -34.57
CA LEU A 190 -25.37 2.34 -33.74
C LEU A 190 -25.38 1.76 -32.33
N ILE A 191 -24.98 2.57 -31.37
CA ILE A 191 -25.09 2.25 -29.95
C ILE A 191 -26.23 3.04 -29.32
N LYS A 192 -26.89 2.41 -28.36
CA LYS A 192 -27.98 3.04 -27.58
C LYS A 192 -27.55 3.46 -26.19
N THR A 193 -26.45 2.90 -25.68
CA THR A 193 -25.95 3.22 -24.35
C THR A 193 -24.43 3.31 -24.41
N TRP A 194 -23.88 4.30 -23.71
CA TRP A 194 -22.43 4.47 -23.60
C TRP A 194 -22.06 5.07 -22.26
N ASP A 195 -20.96 4.57 -21.72
CA ASP A 195 -20.36 5.01 -20.47
C ASP A 195 -18.91 5.41 -20.77
N SER A 196 -18.50 6.58 -20.29
CA SER A 196 -17.11 7.05 -20.40
C SER A 196 -16.07 6.09 -19.78
N GLY A 197 -16.47 5.22 -18.84
CA GLY A 197 -15.69 4.14 -18.25
C GLY A 197 -14.52 4.58 -17.34
N THR A 198 -14.00 5.80 -17.52
CA THR A 198 -13.02 6.45 -16.65
C THR A 198 -13.32 7.93 -16.51
N PRO A 199 -13.07 8.55 -15.35
CA PRO A 199 -13.26 9.98 -15.18
C PRO A 199 -12.23 10.74 -16.02
N ALA A 200 -12.66 11.71 -16.82
CA ALA A 200 -11.70 12.51 -17.56
C ALA A 200 -11.04 13.56 -16.65
N LEU A 201 -9.71 13.53 -16.62
CA LEU A 201 -8.90 14.37 -15.74
C LEU A 201 -9.05 15.87 -16.08
N PRO A 202 -8.81 16.76 -15.09
CA PRO A 202 -8.91 18.20 -15.29
C PRO A 202 -7.95 18.71 -16.35
N LEU A 203 -8.34 19.78 -17.05
CA LEU A 203 -7.59 20.33 -18.18
C LEU A 203 -6.25 20.91 -17.69
N GLY A 204 -5.14 20.48 -18.29
CA GLY A 204 -3.79 20.91 -17.92
C GLY A 204 -3.06 19.97 -16.96
N GLN A 205 -3.73 18.99 -16.34
CA GLN A 205 -3.04 17.87 -15.71
C GLN A 205 -2.60 16.89 -16.80
N ARG A 206 -1.29 16.69 -16.95
CA ARG A 206 -0.79 15.54 -17.69
C ARG A 206 -1.25 14.28 -16.95
N LYS A 207 -1.45 13.19 -17.69
CA LYS A 207 -1.55 11.85 -17.10
C LYS A 207 -0.17 11.59 -16.48
N ASP A 208 0.05 12.10 -15.27
CA ASP A 208 1.33 12.01 -14.60
C ASP A 208 1.61 10.53 -14.40
N VAL A 209 2.66 10.06 -15.06
CA VAL A 209 3.29 8.74 -14.93
C VAL A 209 3.66 8.44 -13.46
N VAL A 210 3.48 9.40 -12.55
CA VAL A 210 3.79 9.36 -11.12
C VAL A 210 2.56 9.02 -10.25
N THR A 211 1.36 8.87 -10.81
CA THR A 211 0.21 8.34 -10.04
C THR A 211 0.26 6.81 -9.82
N GLU A 212 1.36 6.15 -10.21
CA GLU A 212 1.64 4.73 -9.96
C GLU A 212 2.25 4.41 -8.58
N THR A 213 2.49 5.38 -7.68
CA THR A 213 3.36 5.11 -6.50
C THR A 213 2.89 5.63 -5.14
N ALA A 214 1.60 5.86 -4.90
CA ALA A 214 1.17 6.28 -3.56
C ALA A 214 -0.24 5.84 -3.16
N GLU A 215 -0.51 4.53 -3.11
CA GLU A 215 -1.18 3.95 -1.95
C GLU A 215 -0.91 2.44 -1.89
N GLU A 216 0.30 2.16 -1.40
CA GLU A 216 0.79 0.83 -1.09
C GLU A 216 0.07 0.28 0.17
N LEU A 217 -0.27 -1.02 0.10
CA LEU A 217 -0.60 -1.94 1.20
C LEU A 217 -2.02 -1.92 1.78
N VAL A 218 -2.82 -2.92 1.39
CA VAL A 218 -3.30 -3.96 2.33
C VAL A 218 -3.45 -5.30 1.58
N PRO A 219 -2.70 -6.36 1.94
CA PRO A 219 -3.03 -7.73 1.55
C PRO A 219 -3.94 -8.37 2.60
N GLU A 220 -5.00 -9.06 2.19
CA GLU A 220 -5.68 -10.06 3.03
C GLU A 220 -6.17 -11.18 2.10
N LEU A 221 -5.83 -12.45 2.32
CA LEU A 221 -6.03 -13.21 3.56
C LEU A 221 -4.98 -14.33 3.74
N GLN A 222 -4.08 -14.19 4.72
CA GLN A 222 -3.60 -15.32 5.53
C GLN A 222 -3.02 -14.80 6.85
N GLU A 223 -3.65 -15.18 7.98
CA GLU A 223 -3.36 -14.79 9.37
C GLU A 223 -3.31 -13.28 9.64
N ARG A 224 -4.47 -12.69 9.98
CA ARG A 224 -4.54 -11.35 10.58
C ARG A 224 -3.51 -11.24 11.70
N SER A 225 -2.59 -10.31 11.55
CA SER A 225 -1.62 -10.01 12.59
C SER A 225 -2.36 -9.40 13.80
N PRO A 226 -1.88 -9.60 15.03
CA PRO A 226 -2.36 -8.86 16.21
C PRO A 226 -2.45 -7.34 16.02
N GLN A 227 -1.69 -6.82 15.05
CA GLN A 227 -1.52 -5.40 14.73
C GLN A 227 -2.74 -4.85 13.99
N GLU A 228 -3.19 -5.56 12.96
CA GLU A 228 -4.36 -5.18 12.15
C GLU A 228 -5.63 -5.20 12.98
N ILE A 229 -5.78 -6.19 13.86
CA ILE A 229 -6.92 -6.27 14.79
C ILE A 229 -6.98 -5.03 15.70
N LEU A 230 -5.83 -4.55 16.20
CA LEU A 230 -5.77 -3.34 17.03
C LEU A 230 -6.04 -2.06 16.23
N LEU A 231 -5.57 -2.00 14.98
CA LEU A 231 -5.80 -0.87 14.09
C LEU A 231 -7.27 -0.75 13.68
N ASP A 232 -7.93 -1.89 13.42
CA ASP A 232 -9.36 -1.96 13.11
C ASP A 232 -10.23 -1.50 14.30
N LEU A 233 -9.84 -1.86 15.53
CA LEU A 233 -10.52 -1.38 16.75
C LEU A 233 -10.44 0.15 16.88
N VAL A 234 -9.36 0.76 16.39
CA VAL A 234 -9.18 2.22 16.42
C VAL A 234 -10.03 2.91 15.33
N ARG A 235 -10.11 2.30 14.15
CA ARG A 235 -10.78 2.83 12.96
C ARG A 235 -12.31 2.72 13.01
N ASN A 236 -12.86 1.90 13.91
CA ASN A 236 -14.30 1.65 13.97
C ASN A 236 -15.10 2.92 14.32
N PRO A 237 -16.08 3.36 13.50
CA PRO A 237 -16.81 4.60 13.73
C PRO A 237 -17.65 4.59 15.02
N GLU A 238 -18.19 3.43 15.44
CA GLU A 238 -19.12 3.33 16.58
C GLU A 238 -18.42 3.06 17.92
N LEU A 239 -18.35 4.07 18.78
CA LEU A 239 -17.76 3.97 20.12
C LEU A 239 -18.79 3.64 21.21
N SER A 240 -19.45 2.48 21.10
CA SER A 240 -20.34 2.03 22.18
C SER A 240 -19.54 1.65 23.45
N PHE A 241 -20.17 1.76 24.63
CA PHE A 241 -19.52 1.35 25.89
C PHE A 241 -19.08 -0.11 25.88
N LEU A 242 -19.90 -0.99 25.29
CA LEU A 242 -19.60 -2.42 25.14
C LEU A 242 -18.41 -2.63 24.21
N PHE A 243 -18.35 -1.89 23.09
CA PHE A 243 -17.21 -1.91 22.18
C PHE A 243 -15.92 -1.51 22.89
N TYR A 244 -15.95 -0.45 23.69
CA TYR A 244 -14.77 0.02 24.41
C TYR A 244 -14.22 -1.04 25.38
N ILE A 245 -15.08 -1.71 26.14
CA ILE A 245 -14.68 -2.82 27.02
C ILE A 245 -14.13 -4.00 26.21
N ALA A 246 -14.80 -4.38 25.13
CA ALA A 246 -14.35 -5.46 24.26
C ALA A 246 -12.97 -5.15 23.64
N ALA A 247 -12.76 -3.93 23.17
CA ALA A 247 -11.51 -3.46 22.60
C ALA A 247 -10.36 -3.52 23.62
N LEU A 248 -10.60 -3.11 24.87
CA LEU A 248 -9.61 -3.24 25.95
C LEU A 248 -9.28 -4.70 26.25
N PHE A 249 -10.27 -5.60 26.26
CA PHE A 249 -10.04 -7.03 26.51
C PHE A 249 -9.26 -7.69 25.37
N ILE A 250 -9.61 -7.36 24.12
CA ILE A 250 -8.88 -7.82 22.93
C ILE A 250 -7.43 -7.31 22.99
N ALA A 251 -7.22 -6.03 23.29
CA ALA A 251 -5.87 -5.48 23.43
C ALA A 251 -5.06 -6.18 24.53
N LEU A 252 -5.68 -6.49 25.67
CA LEU A 252 -5.04 -7.25 26.74
C LEU A 252 -4.65 -8.67 26.29
N ALA A 253 -5.55 -9.37 25.58
CA ALA A 253 -5.29 -10.71 25.05
C ALA A 253 -4.17 -10.71 24.00
N LEU A 254 -4.17 -9.74 23.09
CA LEU A 254 -3.13 -9.56 22.08
C LEU A 254 -1.78 -9.21 22.72
N GLY A 255 -1.77 -8.37 23.76
CA GLY A 255 -0.56 -8.09 24.55
C GLY A 255 0.00 -9.32 25.26
N ALA A 256 -0.87 -10.19 25.78
CA ALA A 256 -0.49 -11.46 26.36
C ALA A 256 0.11 -12.42 25.30
N LEU A 257 -0.52 -12.55 24.14
CA LEU A 257 -0.01 -13.35 23.00
C LEU A 257 1.34 -12.81 22.52
N HIS A 258 1.49 -11.49 22.41
CA HIS A 258 2.74 -10.83 22.02
C HIS A 258 3.88 -11.06 23.05
N ALA A 259 3.57 -11.33 24.31
CA ALA A 259 4.62 -11.71 25.27
C ALA A 259 5.17 -13.14 25.05
N LEU A 260 4.41 -14.00 24.36
CA LEU A 260 4.81 -15.36 24.03
C LEU A 260 5.63 -15.43 22.73
N THR A 261 5.63 -14.39 21.91
CA THR A 261 6.42 -14.35 20.69
C THR A 261 7.93 -14.25 20.99
N PRO A 262 8.80 -14.83 20.12
CA PRO A 262 10.24 -14.76 20.33
C PRO A 262 10.75 -13.31 20.22
N GLY A 263 11.20 -12.73 21.34
CA GLY A 263 11.68 -11.34 21.42
C GLY A 263 13.02 -11.20 22.14
N HIS A 264 13.78 -10.17 21.76
CA HIS A 264 15.17 -9.96 22.17
C HIS A 264 15.34 -9.74 23.68
N GLY A 265 14.48 -8.91 24.28
CA GLY A 265 14.47 -8.68 25.72
C GLY A 265 13.90 -9.86 26.53
N LYS A 266 12.85 -10.52 26.01
CA LYS A 266 12.08 -11.56 26.73
C LYS A 266 12.88 -12.86 26.89
N THR A 267 13.60 -13.25 25.84
CA THR A 267 14.46 -14.45 25.82
C THR A 267 15.70 -14.30 26.69
N VAL A 268 16.31 -13.11 26.73
CA VAL A 268 17.46 -12.80 27.58
C VAL A 268 17.06 -12.80 29.06
N VAL A 269 15.87 -12.26 29.39
CA VAL A 269 15.30 -12.31 30.75
C VAL A 269 15.10 -13.76 31.21
N ALA A 270 14.55 -14.62 30.33
CA ALA A 270 14.38 -16.04 30.60
C ALA A 270 15.74 -16.75 30.80
N ALA A 271 16.69 -16.56 29.88
CA ALA A 271 18.03 -17.16 29.97
C ALA A 271 18.79 -16.70 31.22
N TYR A 272 18.63 -15.44 31.62
CA TYR A 272 19.25 -14.88 32.81
C TYR A 272 18.63 -15.43 34.10
N LEU A 273 17.30 -15.53 34.19
CA LEU A 273 16.62 -16.09 35.37
C LEU A 273 16.97 -17.57 35.60
N VAL A 274 17.07 -18.36 34.52
CA VAL A 274 17.61 -19.75 34.58
C VAL A 274 19.06 -19.77 35.03
N GLY A 275 19.88 -18.85 34.51
CA GLY A 275 21.32 -18.87 34.73
C GLY A 275 21.82 -18.27 36.05
N SER A 276 21.03 -17.45 36.75
CA SER A 276 21.54 -16.57 37.84
C SER A 276 20.93 -16.78 39.25
N ARG A 277 20.24 -17.90 39.51
CA ARG A 277 19.54 -18.16 40.79
C ARG A 277 18.62 -17.01 41.23
N GLY A 278 17.73 -16.57 40.33
CA GLY A 278 16.71 -15.57 40.63
C GLY A 278 15.69 -15.99 41.69
N THR A 279 15.18 -15.01 42.46
CA THR A 279 14.03 -15.18 43.35
C THR A 279 12.74 -14.84 42.62
N SER A 280 11.58 -15.27 43.13
CA SER A 280 10.26 -14.92 42.57
C SER A 280 10.03 -13.41 42.52
N PHE A 281 10.59 -12.67 43.49
CA PHE A 281 10.56 -11.21 43.49
C PHE A 281 11.39 -10.60 42.36
N HIS A 282 12.55 -11.18 42.05
CA HIS A 282 13.36 -10.75 40.90
C HIS A 282 12.61 -10.94 39.57
N ALA A 283 11.82 -12.02 39.43
CA ALA A 283 10.98 -12.25 38.26
C ALA A 283 9.89 -11.18 38.12
N ILE A 284 9.21 -10.81 39.21
CA ILE A 284 8.18 -9.76 39.22
C ILE A 284 8.77 -8.40 38.83
N VAL A 285 9.85 -8.00 39.50
CA VAL A 285 10.51 -6.72 39.23
C VAL A 285 11.00 -6.66 37.79
N LEU A 286 11.63 -7.74 37.30
CA LEU A 286 12.16 -7.77 35.95
C LEU A 286 11.05 -7.67 34.90
N GLY A 287 9.94 -8.40 35.06
CA GLY A 287 8.76 -8.29 34.18
C GLY A 287 8.15 -6.88 34.20
N ALA A 288 8.06 -6.26 35.37
CA ALA A 288 7.55 -4.89 35.52
C ALA A 288 8.47 -3.85 34.85
N VAL A 289 9.79 -3.93 35.09
CA VAL A 289 10.76 -2.99 34.49
C VAL A 289 10.77 -3.12 32.97
N VAL A 290 10.75 -4.35 32.42
CA VAL A 290 10.69 -4.57 30.97
C VAL A 290 9.42 -3.95 30.38
N THR A 291 8.26 -4.18 31.01
CA THR A 291 6.99 -3.63 30.52
C THR A 291 7.01 -2.10 30.58
N LEU A 292 7.38 -1.51 31.72
CA LEU A 292 7.39 -0.06 31.90
C LEU A 292 8.35 0.64 30.94
N THR A 293 9.52 0.05 30.69
CA THR A 293 10.49 0.61 29.75
C THR A 293 10.03 0.46 28.31
N HIS A 294 9.37 -0.65 27.97
CA HIS A 294 8.72 -0.87 26.69
C HIS A 294 7.60 0.14 26.42
N THR A 295 6.60 0.23 27.29
CA THR A 295 5.48 1.17 27.14
C THR A 295 5.96 2.63 27.19
N GLY A 296 6.91 2.94 28.08
CA GLY A 296 7.50 4.28 28.17
C GLY A 296 8.25 4.68 26.91
N SER A 297 9.00 3.76 26.30
CA SER A 297 9.68 4.03 25.03
C SER A 297 8.70 4.25 23.88
N VAL A 298 7.57 3.53 23.84
CA VAL A 298 6.48 3.75 22.86
C VAL A 298 5.93 5.17 22.97
N PHE A 299 5.57 5.61 24.19
CA PHE A 299 5.00 6.96 24.37
C PHE A 299 6.01 8.07 24.07
N LEU A 300 7.25 7.93 24.54
CA LEU A 300 8.31 8.90 24.25
C LEU A 300 8.59 8.99 22.75
N LEU A 301 8.67 7.84 22.07
CA LEU A 301 8.88 7.80 20.62
C LEU A 301 7.70 8.41 19.89
N GLY A 302 6.46 8.06 20.23
CA GLY A 302 5.28 8.60 19.55
C GLY A 302 5.13 10.11 19.72
N ILE A 303 5.44 10.65 20.91
CA ILE A 303 5.49 12.11 21.13
C ILE A 303 6.60 12.74 20.28
N PHE A 304 7.78 12.11 20.26
CA PHE A 304 8.92 12.60 19.48
C PHE A 304 8.62 12.56 17.97
N THR A 305 8.07 11.46 17.46
CA THR A 305 7.66 11.28 16.07
C THR A 305 6.55 12.25 15.69
N LEU A 306 5.57 12.49 16.56
CA LEU A 306 4.54 13.50 16.32
C LEU A 306 5.16 14.90 16.17
N ALA A 307 6.07 15.27 17.07
CA ALA A 307 6.76 16.56 17.05
C ALA A 307 7.77 16.71 15.90
N ALA A 308 8.38 15.60 15.46
CA ALA A 308 9.40 15.55 14.41
C ALA A 308 8.86 15.03 13.06
N SER A 309 7.55 14.88 12.91
CA SER A 309 6.89 14.26 11.74
C SER A 309 7.22 14.96 10.43
N GLN A 310 7.55 16.25 10.47
CA GLN A 310 7.98 17.04 9.31
C GLN A 310 9.43 16.79 8.87
N TYR A 311 10.23 16.08 9.67
CA TYR A 311 11.67 15.92 9.43
C TYR A 311 12.14 14.47 9.42
N ILE A 312 11.44 13.56 10.12
CA ILE A 312 11.90 12.19 10.34
C ILE A 312 10.70 11.23 10.33
N LEU A 313 10.68 10.31 9.37
CA LEU A 313 9.70 9.22 9.35
C LEU A 313 10.00 8.19 10.47
N PRO A 314 8.96 7.57 11.07
CA PRO A 314 9.13 6.52 12.08
C PRO A 314 9.97 5.33 11.57
N THR A 315 9.88 5.03 10.27
CA THR A 315 10.65 3.99 9.56
C THR A 315 12.15 4.22 9.62
N THR A 316 12.60 5.46 9.78
CA THR A 316 14.02 5.81 9.93
C THR A 316 14.52 5.56 11.35
N ILE A 317 13.70 5.78 12.39
CA ILE A 317 14.16 5.75 13.80
C ILE A 317 14.19 4.33 14.38
N ILE A 318 13.19 3.50 14.03
CA ILE A 318 13.03 2.14 14.57
C ILE A 318 14.29 1.28 14.36
N PRO A 319 14.89 1.21 13.16
CA PRO A 319 16.09 0.39 12.93
C PRO A 319 17.28 0.80 13.81
N PHE A 320 17.48 2.09 14.09
CA PHE A 320 18.57 2.55 14.96
C PHE A 320 18.36 2.14 16.42
N LEU A 321 17.12 2.14 16.91
CA LEU A 321 16.79 1.64 18.25
C LEU A 321 16.99 0.12 18.36
N GLU A 322 16.65 -0.62 17.31
CA GLU A 322 16.93 -2.06 17.22
C GLU A 322 18.43 -2.36 17.23
N ILE A 323 19.23 -1.62 16.44
CA ILE A 323 20.69 -1.74 16.42
C ILE A 323 21.26 -1.45 17.83
N LEU A 324 20.83 -0.36 18.46
CA LEU A 324 21.28 0.02 19.80
C LEU A 324 20.99 -1.06 20.84
N SER A 325 19.78 -1.63 20.84
CA SER A 325 19.42 -2.71 21.76
C SER A 325 20.16 -4.01 21.46
N GLY A 326 20.31 -4.38 20.19
CA GLY A 326 21.11 -5.53 19.78
C GLY A 326 22.55 -5.41 20.28
N LEU A 327 23.18 -4.24 20.12
CA LEU A 327 24.53 -3.96 20.61
C LEU A 327 24.63 -4.05 22.14
N LEU A 328 23.62 -3.57 22.88
CA LEU A 328 23.56 -3.72 24.34
C LEU A 328 23.49 -5.19 24.77
N ILE A 329 22.67 -6.00 24.09
CA ILE A 329 22.54 -7.44 24.35
C ILE A 329 23.84 -8.17 23.99
N LEU A 330 24.46 -7.84 22.86
CA LEU A 330 25.75 -8.40 22.44
C LEU A 330 26.85 -8.06 23.45
N GLY A 331 26.92 -6.81 23.91
CA GLY A 331 27.85 -6.37 24.95
C GLY A 331 27.64 -7.11 26.28
N LEU A 332 26.39 -7.34 26.67
CA LEU A 332 26.06 -8.15 27.85
C LEU A 332 26.48 -9.62 27.68
N GLY A 333 26.20 -10.22 26.52
CA GLY A 333 26.62 -11.59 26.20
C GLY A 333 28.13 -11.76 26.29
N PHE A 334 28.87 -10.78 25.77
CA PHE A 334 30.33 -10.75 25.86
C PHE A 334 30.80 -10.61 27.32
N TYR A 335 30.18 -9.71 28.09
CA TYR A 335 30.49 -9.54 29.51
C TYR A 335 30.26 -10.82 30.33
N LEU A 336 29.12 -11.49 30.12
CA LEU A 336 28.79 -12.76 30.81
C LEU A 336 29.76 -13.88 30.41
N LEU A 337 30.11 -13.98 29.13
CA LEU A 337 31.07 -14.97 28.64
C LEU A 337 32.46 -14.72 29.23
N TRP A 338 32.91 -13.46 29.23
CA TRP A 338 34.19 -13.04 29.80
C TRP A 338 34.29 -13.39 31.28
N GLN A 339 33.27 -13.05 32.07
CA GLN A 339 33.22 -13.37 33.50
C GLN A 339 33.29 -14.89 33.74
N ARG A 340 32.59 -15.69 32.94
CA ARG A 340 32.55 -17.16 33.06
C ARG A 340 33.87 -17.80 32.65
N ILE A 341 34.53 -17.29 31.60
CA ILE A 341 35.88 -17.74 31.18
C ILE A 341 36.93 -17.39 32.24
N GLN A 342 36.85 -16.22 32.88
CA GLN A 342 37.78 -15.87 33.96
C GLN A 342 37.67 -16.80 35.18
N VAL A 343 36.45 -17.24 35.52
CA VAL A 343 36.23 -18.22 36.60
C VAL A 343 36.74 -19.60 36.19
N TRP A 344 36.55 -20.00 34.94
CA TRP A 344 37.05 -21.28 34.42
C TRP A 344 38.58 -21.35 34.32
N ARG A 345 39.25 -20.22 34.04
CA ARG A 345 40.71 -20.09 33.95
C ARG A 345 41.43 -20.04 35.30
N LYS A 346 40.73 -19.84 36.43
CA LYS A 346 41.38 -19.92 37.75
C LYS A 346 41.69 -21.38 38.08
N PRO A 347 42.96 -21.74 38.35
CA PRO A 347 43.31 -23.12 38.70
C PRO A 347 42.55 -23.52 39.97
N LYS A 348 41.97 -24.72 39.97
CA LYS A 348 41.41 -25.35 41.18
C LYS A 348 42.50 -25.33 42.25
N GLN A 349 42.37 -24.48 43.26
CA GLN A 349 43.16 -24.64 44.48
C GLN A 349 42.84 -26.02 45.03
N THR A 350 43.81 -26.92 44.95
CA THR A 350 43.82 -28.19 45.64
C THR A 350 43.71 -27.90 47.13
N LYS A 351 42.50 -28.06 47.68
CA LYS A 351 42.33 -28.13 49.14
C LYS A 351 43.18 -29.31 49.61
N ASN A 352 44.24 -29.03 50.36
CA ASN A 352 45.02 -30.04 51.06
C ASN A 352 44.04 -30.92 51.85
N LYS A 353 43.96 -32.20 51.49
CA LYS A 353 43.28 -33.20 52.31
C LYS A 353 44.08 -33.30 53.61
N ILE A 354 43.58 -32.69 54.68
CA ILE A 354 44.07 -32.99 56.02
C ILE A 354 43.50 -34.36 56.39
N SER A 355 44.25 -35.43 56.12
CA SER A 355 43.96 -36.75 56.66
C SER A 355 44.46 -36.78 58.11
N LEU A 356 43.54 -36.67 59.07
CA LEU A 356 43.85 -36.92 60.47
C LEU A 356 43.87 -38.45 60.69
N THR A 357 45.05 -39.06 60.56
CA THR A 357 45.28 -40.40 61.11
C THR A 357 45.68 -40.27 62.58
N PRO A 358 45.00 -40.93 63.53
CA PRO A 358 45.33 -40.81 64.93
C PRO A 358 46.62 -41.59 65.21
N THR A 359 47.74 -40.88 65.39
CA THR A 359 48.99 -41.45 65.91
C THR A 359 49.35 -40.76 67.21
N SER A 360 48.70 -41.17 68.32
CA SER A 360 49.25 -41.19 69.69
C SER A 360 48.14 -41.18 70.75
N ASN A 361 48.34 -42.01 71.77
CA ASN A 361 47.42 -42.25 72.89
C ASN A 361 47.59 -41.23 74.04
N LYS A 362 47.86 -39.96 73.73
CA LYS A 362 47.96 -38.88 74.74
C LYS A 362 46.72 -38.00 74.70
N LYS A 363 45.99 -37.95 75.82
CA LYS A 363 44.92 -36.97 76.07
C LYS A 363 45.49 -35.55 75.95
N ILE A 364 45.20 -34.89 74.84
CA ILE A 364 45.41 -33.45 74.69
C ILE A 364 44.10 -32.78 75.09
N SER A 365 44.07 -32.14 76.26
CA SER A 365 43.02 -31.20 76.64
C SER A 365 43.33 -29.85 76.01
N SER A 366 42.88 -29.64 74.77
CA SER A 366 42.83 -28.32 74.17
C SER A 366 41.37 -27.96 73.89
N ASN A 367 41.00 -26.73 74.25
CA ASN A 367 39.70 -26.16 73.89
C ASN A 367 39.66 -26.01 72.37
N ILE A 368 39.00 -26.95 71.70
CA ILE A 368 38.68 -26.85 70.29
C ILE A 368 37.59 -25.78 70.18
N LYS A 369 37.99 -24.56 69.79
CA LYS A 369 37.04 -23.60 69.24
C LYS A 369 36.58 -24.17 67.90
N ILE A 370 35.43 -24.85 67.91
CA ILE A 370 34.72 -25.22 66.69
C ILE A 370 34.26 -23.91 66.06
N GLN A 371 35.04 -23.43 65.09
CA GLN A 371 34.60 -22.35 64.22
C GLN A 371 33.40 -22.89 63.47
N LYS A 372 32.21 -22.30 63.69
CA LYS A 372 30.99 -22.67 62.96
C LYS A 372 31.35 -22.71 61.47
N PRO A 373 31.06 -23.81 60.75
CA PRO A 373 31.33 -23.86 59.33
C PRO A 373 30.58 -22.70 58.67
N ASN A 374 31.22 -22.04 57.69
CA ASN A 374 30.55 -21.05 56.86
C ASN A 374 29.20 -21.61 56.39
N THR A 375 28.16 -20.77 56.41
CA THR A 375 26.74 -21.10 56.16
C THR A 375 26.43 -21.71 54.77
N ASN A 376 27.45 -22.03 53.97
CA ASN A 376 27.35 -22.48 52.57
C ASN A 376 27.92 -23.90 52.35
N LEU A 377 27.97 -24.73 53.39
CA LEU A 377 28.38 -26.14 53.30
C LEU A 377 27.21 -27.02 53.73
N HIS A 378 26.65 -27.80 52.81
CA HIS A 378 25.58 -28.76 53.07
C HIS A 378 26.01 -30.15 52.59
N HIS A 379 25.58 -31.19 53.32
CA HIS A 379 25.97 -32.58 53.14
C HIS A 379 24.79 -33.37 52.53
N HIS A 380 25.01 -34.03 51.39
CA HIS A 380 24.03 -34.90 50.74
C HIS A 380 24.39 -36.39 50.88
N GLY A 381 24.50 -36.91 52.10
CA GLY A 381 24.59 -38.37 52.37
C GLY A 381 25.78 -39.17 51.79
N ASP A 382 26.66 -38.56 51.00
CA ASP A 382 27.63 -39.23 50.11
C ASP A 382 29.11 -38.96 50.47
N GLY A 383 29.36 -38.33 51.61
CA GLY A 383 30.70 -38.13 52.16
C GLY A 383 31.59 -37.13 51.41
N LYS A 384 31.06 -36.38 50.42
CA LYS A 384 31.80 -35.33 49.70
C LYS A 384 31.25 -33.94 50.04
N LEU A 385 32.15 -33.04 50.48
CA LEU A 385 31.85 -31.63 50.72
C LEU A 385 32.07 -30.83 49.42
N HIS A 386 30.98 -30.30 48.85
CA HIS A 386 31.05 -29.42 47.68
C HIS A 386 30.65 -27.99 48.05
N SER A 387 31.46 -27.01 47.62
CA SER A 387 31.16 -25.58 47.73
C SER A 387 30.82 -25.05 46.35
N HIS A 388 29.57 -24.66 46.11
CA HIS A 388 29.18 -23.92 44.91
C HIS A 388 29.65 -22.46 45.07
N ASN A 389 30.91 -22.18 44.75
CA ASN A 389 31.35 -20.82 44.48
C ASN A 389 30.90 -20.44 43.07
N VAL A 390 29.60 -20.24 42.89
CA VAL A 390 29.06 -19.45 41.79
C VAL A 390 28.95 -18.03 42.34
N PRO A 391 29.42 -16.97 41.64
CA PRO A 391 29.21 -15.61 42.11
C PRO A 391 27.71 -15.32 42.09
N GLU A 392 27.06 -15.43 43.24
CA GLU A 392 25.61 -15.33 43.36
C GLU A 392 25.24 -14.22 44.32
N THR A 393 25.07 -13.03 43.75
CA THR A 393 23.92 -12.18 44.08
C THR A 393 23.57 -11.41 42.82
N ILE A 394 22.30 -11.48 42.39
CA ILE A 394 21.79 -10.61 41.34
C ILE A 394 21.87 -9.19 41.89
N THR A 395 22.74 -8.36 41.31
CA THR A 395 22.82 -6.95 41.72
C THR A 395 21.62 -6.22 41.12
N TRP A 396 20.95 -5.39 41.91
CA TRP A 396 19.83 -4.57 41.46
C TRP A 396 20.15 -3.75 40.19
N ARG A 397 21.40 -3.29 40.06
CA ARG A 397 21.90 -2.60 38.87
C ARG A 397 21.87 -3.48 37.63
N SER A 398 22.33 -4.74 37.74
CA SER A 398 22.28 -5.69 36.63
C SER A 398 20.84 -6.04 36.21
N LEU A 399 19.93 -6.19 37.18
CA LEU A 399 18.53 -6.53 36.92
C LEU A 399 17.81 -5.37 36.22
N ILE A 400 17.99 -4.13 36.68
CA ILE A 400 17.39 -2.95 36.08
C ILE A 400 17.98 -2.69 34.69
N ALA A 401 19.31 -2.78 34.53
CA ALA A 401 19.95 -2.62 33.23
C ALA A 401 19.47 -3.66 32.20
N LEU A 402 19.27 -4.91 32.65
CA LEU A 402 18.70 -5.98 31.84
C LEU A 402 17.27 -5.66 31.42
N GLY A 403 16.45 -5.20 32.38
CA GLY A 403 15.06 -4.82 32.12
C GLY A 403 14.95 -3.65 31.15
N ILE A 404 15.76 -2.61 31.33
CA ILE A 404 15.82 -1.45 30.42
C ILE A 404 16.29 -1.87 29.04
N SER A 405 17.37 -2.65 28.92
CA SER A 405 17.87 -3.10 27.61
C SER A 405 16.84 -3.92 26.86
N GLY A 406 16.04 -4.73 27.57
CA GLY A 406 14.99 -5.57 26.99
C GLY A 406 13.71 -4.82 26.63
N GLY A 407 13.42 -3.68 27.27
CA GLY A 407 12.26 -2.85 26.97
C GLY A 407 12.56 -1.57 26.21
N LEU A 408 13.82 -1.20 25.96
CA LEU A 408 14.17 0.04 25.26
C LEU A 408 13.66 0.08 23.80
N VAL A 409 13.54 -1.08 23.15
CA VAL A 409 12.97 -1.17 21.81
C VAL A 409 11.46 -1.23 21.92
N PRO A 410 10.74 -0.16 21.54
CA PRO A 410 9.30 -0.19 21.46
C PRO A 410 8.86 -1.17 20.37
N CYS A 411 7.67 -1.75 20.55
CA CYS A 411 7.06 -2.56 19.52
C CYS A 411 6.55 -1.63 18.40
N PRO A 412 6.84 -1.91 17.11
CA PRO A 412 6.32 -1.12 16.00
C PRO A 412 4.79 -1.02 16.05
N ASP A 413 4.10 -2.06 16.53
CA ASP A 413 2.64 -2.16 16.66
C ASP A 413 2.06 -1.02 17.50
N ALA A 414 2.68 -0.76 18.65
CA ALA A 414 2.18 0.24 19.59
C ALA A 414 2.43 1.68 19.10
N ILE A 415 3.48 1.87 18.29
CA ILE A 415 3.76 3.16 17.63
C ILE A 415 2.75 3.39 16.50
N ALA A 416 2.45 2.37 15.69
CA ALA A 416 1.48 2.47 14.61
C ALA A 416 0.08 2.84 15.13
N ILE A 417 -0.38 2.18 16.20
CA ILE A 417 -1.64 2.53 16.88
C ILE A 417 -1.61 3.99 17.34
N LEU A 418 -0.52 4.43 17.98
CA LEU A 418 -0.40 5.79 18.47
C LEU A 418 -0.46 6.81 17.32
N LEU A 419 0.22 6.56 16.20
CA LEU A 419 0.20 7.44 15.04
C LEU A 419 -1.16 7.48 14.36
N VAL A 420 -1.80 6.33 14.13
CA VAL A 420 -3.15 6.27 13.53
C VAL A 420 -4.16 6.97 14.42
N THR A 421 -4.13 6.72 15.73
CA THR A 421 -5.05 7.36 16.69
C THR A 421 -4.86 8.87 16.75
N VAL A 422 -3.63 9.37 16.57
CA VAL A 422 -3.38 10.80 16.42
C VAL A 422 -3.93 11.32 15.10
N ALA A 423 -3.69 10.62 13.99
CA ALA A 423 -4.17 11.01 12.66
C ALA A 423 -5.71 11.13 12.58
N ILE A 424 -6.44 10.25 13.27
CA ILE A 424 -7.91 10.27 13.32
C ILE A 424 -8.47 11.00 14.54
N ASN A 425 -7.64 11.73 15.30
CA ASN A 425 -8.01 12.47 16.50
C ASN A 425 -8.68 11.63 17.63
N ARG A 426 -8.31 10.34 17.75
CA ARG A 426 -8.79 9.38 18.77
C ARG A 426 -7.70 9.00 19.79
N ILE A 427 -6.93 9.99 20.24
CA ILE A 427 -5.75 9.79 21.11
C ILE A 427 -6.08 9.02 22.39
N PHE A 428 -7.21 9.32 23.04
CA PHE A 428 -7.61 8.68 24.29
C PHE A 428 -7.83 7.16 24.13
N LEU A 429 -8.49 6.75 23.03
CA LEU A 429 -8.68 5.33 22.70
C LEU A 429 -7.33 4.64 22.46
N GLY A 430 -6.44 5.28 21.69
CA GLY A 430 -5.09 4.76 21.46
C GLY A 430 -4.29 4.54 22.73
N LEU A 431 -4.23 5.55 23.60
CA LEU A 431 -3.49 5.48 24.87
C LEU A 431 -4.01 4.35 25.77
N THR A 432 -5.33 4.20 25.86
CA THR A 432 -5.97 3.18 26.71
C THR A 432 -5.81 1.77 26.17
N LEU A 433 -5.83 1.57 24.84
CA LEU A 433 -5.48 0.31 24.19
C LEU A 433 -4.01 -0.07 24.43
N ILE A 434 -3.07 0.86 24.30
CA ILE A 434 -1.63 0.62 24.55
C ILE A 434 -1.38 0.23 26.01
N LEU A 435 -2.07 0.87 26.96
CA LEU A 435 -1.98 0.51 28.38
C LEU A 435 -2.54 -0.89 28.65
N SER A 436 -3.68 -1.24 28.06
CA SER A 436 -4.29 -2.57 28.19
C SER A 436 -3.41 -3.67 27.60
N PHE A 437 -2.86 -3.43 26.41
CA PHE A 437 -1.89 -4.30 25.76
C PHE A 437 -0.64 -4.52 26.62
N SER A 438 -0.09 -3.44 27.18
CA SER A 438 1.07 -3.49 28.07
C SER A 438 0.80 -4.28 29.35
N LEU A 439 -0.42 -4.20 29.89
CA LEU A 439 -0.83 -4.97 31.05
C LEU A 439 -0.85 -6.49 30.76
N GLY A 440 -1.42 -6.89 29.61
CA GLY A 440 -1.40 -8.29 29.17
C GLY A 440 0.02 -8.83 29.02
N LEU A 441 0.91 -8.03 28.46
CA LEU A 441 2.33 -8.35 28.32
C LEU A 441 3.04 -8.52 29.66
N ALA A 442 2.78 -7.65 30.64
CA ALA A 442 3.34 -7.75 31.99
C ALA A 442 2.93 -9.04 32.70
N ILE A 443 1.64 -9.38 32.64
CA ILE A 443 1.09 -10.58 33.30
C ILE A 443 1.82 -11.82 32.81
N VAL A 444 1.94 -12.00 31.50
CA VAL A 444 2.58 -13.18 30.91
C VAL A 444 4.07 -13.25 31.27
N LEU A 445 4.82 -12.15 31.17
CA LEU A 445 6.25 -12.14 31.52
C LEU A 445 6.49 -12.49 32.99
N ILE A 446 5.66 -11.98 33.89
CA ILE A 446 5.73 -12.31 35.32
C ILE A 446 5.40 -13.80 35.54
N VAL A 447 4.35 -14.32 34.90
CA VAL A 447 3.96 -15.74 35.01
C VAL A 447 5.08 -16.66 34.51
N ILE A 448 5.65 -16.39 33.34
CA ILE A 448 6.79 -17.17 32.80
C ILE A 448 7.97 -17.12 33.76
N GLY A 449 8.31 -15.94 34.28
CA GLY A 449 9.41 -15.76 35.23
C GLY A 449 9.18 -16.53 36.55
N LEU A 450 7.95 -16.52 37.08
CA LEU A 450 7.58 -17.27 38.28
C LEU A 450 7.62 -18.79 38.05
N LEU A 451 7.10 -19.26 36.92
CA LEU A 451 7.15 -20.68 36.52
C LEU A 451 8.60 -21.16 36.42
N MET A 452 9.47 -20.35 35.82
CA MET A 452 10.88 -20.64 35.65
C MET A 452 11.63 -20.72 36.99
N VAL A 453 11.39 -19.77 37.90
CA VAL A 453 12.00 -19.79 39.24
C VAL A 453 11.50 -20.99 40.08
N ASN A 454 10.22 -21.32 39.99
CA ASN A 454 9.60 -22.41 40.76
C ASN A 454 9.94 -23.82 40.24
N SER A 455 10.15 -23.96 38.93
CA SER A 455 10.53 -25.23 38.28
C SER A 455 11.91 -25.73 38.72
N ARG A 456 12.70 -24.87 39.35
CA ARG A 456 14.03 -25.21 39.87
C ARG A 456 14.05 -26.40 40.83
N ARG A 457 13.03 -26.56 41.68
CA ARG A 457 12.91 -27.72 42.59
C ARG A 457 12.81 -29.07 41.84
N ILE A 458 12.34 -29.03 40.60
CA ILE A 458 12.22 -30.20 39.72
C ILE A 458 13.59 -30.50 39.08
N PHE A 459 14.30 -29.46 38.63
CA PHE A 459 15.65 -29.59 38.08
C PHE A 459 16.66 -30.11 39.09
N ASP A 460 16.59 -29.66 40.35
CA ASP A 460 17.47 -30.15 41.43
C ASP A 460 17.23 -31.63 41.79
N ARG A 461 16.09 -32.23 41.38
CA ARG A 461 15.82 -33.67 41.55
C ARG A 461 16.41 -34.54 40.43
N MET A 462 16.78 -33.95 39.30
CA MET A 462 17.34 -34.65 38.15
C MET A 462 18.87 -34.65 38.20
N GLY A 463 19.47 -35.55 38.99
CA GLY A 463 20.92 -35.63 39.25
C GLY A 463 21.84 -35.83 38.02
N PHE A 464 21.29 -36.03 36.81
CA PHE A 464 22.05 -36.03 35.55
C PHE A 464 22.59 -34.62 35.20
N LEU A 465 21.90 -33.56 35.62
CA LEU A 465 22.25 -32.17 35.30
C LEU A 465 23.45 -31.65 36.09
N ASP A 466 23.84 -32.30 37.19
CA ASP A 466 25.03 -31.93 37.98
C ASP A 466 26.33 -32.05 37.18
N ARG A 467 26.38 -32.96 36.20
CA ARG A 467 27.53 -33.07 35.27
C ARG A 467 27.66 -31.86 34.36
N PHE A 468 26.57 -31.16 34.09
CA PHE A 468 26.51 -30.00 33.20
C PHE A 468 26.43 -28.67 33.96
N ALA A 469 26.41 -28.69 35.30
CA ALA A 469 26.27 -27.48 36.11
C ALA A 469 27.37 -26.42 35.88
N THR A 470 28.57 -26.84 35.47
CA THR A 470 29.68 -25.94 35.11
C THR A 470 29.63 -25.49 33.65
N THR A 471 29.04 -26.28 32.75
CA THR A 471 28.96 -25.99 31.32
C THR A 471 27.73 -25.17 30.97
N LEU A 472 26.58 -25.42 31.61
CA LEU A 472 25.30 -24.75 31.39
C LEU A 472 25.38 -23.21 31.44
N PRO A 473 26.08 -22.60 32.42
CA PRO A 473 26.30 -21.16 32.39
C PRO A 473 27.15 -20.73 31.19
N VAL A 474 28.22 -21.44 30.81
CA VAL A 474 28.99 -21.04 29.62
C VAL A 474 28.11 -21.10 28.36
N VAL A 475 27.31 -22.17 28.22
CA VAL A 475 26.36 -22.34 27.11
C VAL A 475 25.34 -21.20 27.07
N SER A 476 24.75 -20.79 28.20
CA SER A 476 23.78 -19.68 28.20
C SER A 476 24.40 -18.32 27.84
N ALA A 477 25.68 -18.09 28.20
CA ALA A 477 26.37 -16.86 27.77
C ALA A 477 26.66 -16.87 26.26
N VAL A 478 27.03 -18.03 25.70
CA VAL A 478 27.22 -18.20 24.26
C VAL A 478 25.91 -17.99 23.49
N ILE A 479 24.81 -18.55 23.99
CA ILE A 479 23.47 -18.34 23.39
C ILE A 479 23.09 -16.86 23.38
N VAL A 480 23.25 -16.16 24.52
CA VAL A 480 22.94 -14.72 24.61
C VAL A 480 23.83 -13.89 23.68
N LEU A 481 25.12 -14.23 23.57
CA LEU A 481 26.05 -13.56 22.67
C LEU A 481 25.68 -13.78 21.19
N PHE A 482 25.39 -15.02 20.79
CA PHE A 482 24.99 -15.36 19.43
C PHE A 482 23.66 -14.71 19.06
N LEU A 483 22.69 -14.75 19.99
CA LEU A 483 21.42 -14.05 19.82
C LEU A 483 21.68 -12.55 19.63
N GLY A 484 22.43 -11.90 20.52
CA GLY A 484 22.81 -10.48 20.35
C GLY A 484 23.39 -10.18 18.97
N ALA A 485 24.30 -11.02 18.47
CA ALA A 485 24.90 -10.86 17.14
C ALA A 485 23.91 -11.04 15.99
N ALA A 486 23.07 -12.08 16.04
CA ALA A 486 22.04 -12.33 15.03
C ALA A 486 21.03 -11.19 14.95
N LEU A 487 20.67 -10.61 16.09
CA LEU A 487 19.72 -9.51 16.17
C LEU A 487 20.31 -8.19 15.71
N THR A 488 21.54 -7.88 16.11
CA THR A 488 22.26 -6.72 15.56
C THR A 488 22.44 -6.86 14.06
N TRP A 489 22.78 -8.05 13.56
CA TRP A 489 22.87 -8.30 12.12
C TRP A 489 21.53 -8.09 11.42
N ALA A 490 20.45 -8.70 11.91
CA ALA A 490 19.11 -8.52 11.35
C ALA A 490 18.67 -7.04 11.36
N ALA A 491 18.94 -6.31 12.44
CA ALA A 491 18.66 -4.89 12.54
C ALA A 491 19.52 -4.05 11.57
N ILE A 492 20.79 -4.42 11.34
CA ILE A 492 21.66 -3.79 10.33
C ILE A 492 21.16 -4.08 8.92
N VAL A 493 20.72 -5.31 8.63
CA VAL A 493 20.13 -5.68 7.34
C VAL A 493 18.86 -4.87 7.10
N ARG A 494 17.92 -4.84 8.06
CA ARG A 494 16.72 -4.00 7.98
C ARG A 494 17.03 -2.51 7.88
N ALA A 495 18.01 -2.00 8.62
CA ALA A 495 18.46 -0.61 8.50
C ALA A 495 19.10 -0.35 7.13
N ARG A 496 19.87 -1.30 6.58
CA ARG A 496 20.46 -1.20 5.24
C ARG A 496 19.39 -1.28 4.15
N GLU A 497 18.34 -2.06 4.33
CA GLU A 497 17.21 -2.15 3.39
C GLU A 497 16.32 -0.91 3.50
N ASN A 498 16.03 -0.40 4.70
CA ASN A 498 15.20 0.79 4.92
C ASN A 498 15.93 2.12 4.64
N VAL A 499 17.24 2.20 4.90
CA VAL A 499 18.10 3.34 4.51
C VAL A 499 18.62 3.15 3.08
N GLY A 500 18.53 1.94 2.54
CA GLY A 500 18.87 1.56 1.17
C GLY A 500 17.66 1.49 0.24
N PHE A 501 16.52 2.07 0.62
CA PHE A 501 15.54 2.56 -0.35
C PHE A 501 15.96 3.93 -0.91
N THR A 502 17.25 4.13 -1.11
CA THR A 502 17.62 4.43 -2.48
C THR A 502 17.39 3.12 -3.24
N VAL A 503 16.25 3.02 -3.94
CA VAL A 503 16.32 2.46 -5.29
C VAL A 503 17.66 2.96 -5.84
N PRO A 504 18.51 2.17 -6.51
CA PRO A 504 19.37 2.81 -7.47
C PRO A 504 18.39 3.45 -8.47
N VAL A 505 17.82 4.61 -8.11
CA VAL A 505 17.61 5.69 -9.03
C VAL A 505 18.96 5.72 -9.65
N GLN A 506 19.03 5.12 -10.83
CA GLN A 506 20.15 5.28 -11.70
C GLN A 506 20.33 6.79 -11.73
N THR A 507 21.26 7.30 -10.92
CA THR A 507 21.28 8.72 -10.49
C THR A 507 21.54 9.64 -11.67
N SER A 508 21.89 9.02 -12.79
CA SER A 508 21.96 9.56 -14.12
C SER A 508 21.50 8.49 -15.09
N ILE A 509 20.39 8.75 -15.79
CA ILE A 509 20.05 8.08 -17.03
C ILE A 509 21.10 8.53 -18.05
N THR A 510 22.26 7.87 -18.13
CA THR A 510 23.35 8.31 -19.02
C THR A 510 23.17 7.84 -20.45
N GLU A 511 22.26 6.91 -20.71
CA GLU A 511 22.09 6.23 -22.00
C GLU A 511 20.62 5.79 -22.19
N ALA A 512 19.63 6.68 -22.00
CA ALA A 512 18.27 6.36 -22.43
C ALA A 512 17.92 7.08 -23.72
N GLN A 513 17.28 6.33 -24.59
CA GLN A 513 16.54 6.88 -25.71
C GLN A 513 15.06 6.89 -25.35
N ILE A 514 14.42 8.03 -25.57
CA ILE A 514 13.00 8.24 -25.28
C ILE A 514 12.27 8.33 -26.60
N LEU A 515 11.35 7.40 -26.85
CA LEU A 515 10.47 7.42 -28.00
C LEU A 515 9.13 8.03 -27.59
N TYR A 516 8.63 9.00 -28.34
CA TYR A 516 7.41 9.74 -28.01
C TYR A 516 6.72 10.33 -29.24
N LEU A 517 5.44 10.66 -29.09
CA LEU A 517 4.64 11.30 -30.12
C LEU A 517 4.52 12.80 -29.85
N VAL A 518 4.67 13.61 -30.88
CA VAL A 518 4.43 15.06 -30.86
C VAL A 518 3.33 15.39 -31.84
N GLU A 519 2.30 16.08 -31.38
CA GLU A 519 1.24 16.58 -32.26
C GLU A 519 1.65 17.94 -32.82
N ASN A 520 1.72 18.06 -34.15
CA ASN A 520 2.06 19.30 -34.83
C ASN A 520 0.83 20.23 -35.01
N GLU A 521 1.03 21.42 -35.59
CA GLU A 521 -0.05 22.41 -35.81
C GLU A 521 -1.21 21.88 -36.66
N ASN A 522 -0.94 20.89 -37.52
CA ASN A 522 -1.94 20.23 -38.37
C ASN A 522 -2.62 19.03 -37.68
N ARG A 523 -2.39 18.82 -36.37
CA ARG A 523 -2.87 17.67 -35.58
C ARG A 523 -2.37 16.31 -36.07
N VAL A 524 -1.25 16.30 -36.79
CA VAL A 524 -0.55 15.07 -37.18
C VAL A 524 0.37 14.69 -36.03
N LYS A 525 0.26 13.45 -35.55
CA LYS A 525 1.14 12.90 -34.52
C LYS A 525 2.41 12.35 -35.15
N GLU A 526 3.50 13.07 -35.00
CA GLU A 526 4.82 12.71 -35.50
C GLU A 526 5.57 11.88 -34.44
N LEU A 527 6.33 10.89 -34.87
CA LEU A 527 7.11 10.01 -33.99
C LEU A 527 8.55 10.51 -33.88
N PHE A 528 9.01 10.74 -32.66
CA PHE A 528 10.37 11.22 -32.35
C PHE A 528 11.08 10.28 -31.40
N ILE A 529 12.41 10.17 -31.59
CA ILE A 529 13.33 9.56 -30.63
C ILE A 529 14.32 10.62 -30.14
N THR A 530 14.51 10.72 -28.82
CA THR A 530 15.49 11.63 -28.21
C THR A 530 16.50 10.82 -27.43
N ASP A 531 17.78 10.98 -27.74
CA ASP A 531 18.87 10.56 -26.88
C ASP A 531 18.97 11.55 -25.71
N TYR A 532 18.60 11.09 -24.53
CA TYR A 532 18.58 11.91 -23.32
C TYR A 532 19.97 12.44 -22.93
N ALA A 533 21.04 11.70 -23.25
CA ALA A 533 22.40 12.06 -22.88
C ALA A 533 22.95 13.18 -23.77
N ASN A 534 22.61 13.14 -25.06
CA ASN A 534 23.12 14.04 -26.08
C ASN A 534 22.16 15.20 -26.41
N ASP A 535 20.95 15.21 -25.84
CA ASP A 535 19.86 16.17 -26.13
C ASP A 535 19.56 16.28 -27.63
N SER A 536 19.81 15.19 -28.36
CA SER A 536 19.62 15.09 -29.80
C SER A 536 18.31 14.38 -30.08
N SER A 537 17.42 15.02 -30.84
CA SER A 537 16.13 14.45 -31.24
C SER A 537 16.12 14.16 -32.74
N GLN A 538 15.69 12.96 -33.11
CA GLN A 538 15.55 12.51 -34.50
C GLN A 538 14.07 12.23 -34.79
N LEU A 539 13.59 12.75 -35.92
CA LEU A 539 12.27 12.44 -36.44
C LEU A 539 12.30 11.05 -37.06
N ILE A 540 11.40 10.19 -36.61
CA ILE A 540 11.24 8.81 -37.07
C ILE A 540 10.19 8.73 -38.18
N SER A 541 9.03 9.35 -37.96
CA SER A 541 7.94 9.40 -38.94
C SER A 541 7.24 10.75 -38.88
N ASN A 542 7.04 11.35 -40.05
CA ASN A 542 6.25 12.57 -40.25
C ASN A 542 4.78 12.29 -40.60
N GLU A 543 4.41 11.02 -40.75
CA GLU A 543 3.04 10.61 -41.02
C GLU A 543 2.24 10.51 -39.71
N ASN A 544 0.91 10.47 -39.78
CA ASN A 544 0.05 10.48 -38.59
C ASN A 544 0.13 9.14 -37.83
N VAL A 545 0.99 9.07 -36.82
CA VAL A 545 1.19 7.88 -35.99
C VAL A 545 0.15 7.82 -34.87
N VAL A 546 -0.65 6.76 -34.87
CA VAL A 546 -1.72 6.54 -33.90
C VAL A 546 -1.17 5.99 -32.57
N GLU A 547 -0.27 5.02 -32.67
CA GLU A 547 0.30 4.27 -31.55
C GLU A 547 1.65 3.65 -31.97
N PHE A 548 2.50 3.35 -30.99
CA PHE A 548 3.75 2.61 -31.20
C PHE A 548 3.97 1.61 -30.07
N ALA A 549 4.75 0.56 -30.35
CA ALA A 549 5.15 -0.48 -29.42
C ALA A 549 6.63 -0.84 -29.66
N VAL A 550 7.43 -0.78 -28.60
CA VAL A 550 8.87 -1.12 -28.65
C VAL A 550 9.05 -2.61 -28.40
N ALA A 551 9.85 -3.27 -29.22
CA ALA A 551 10.16 -4.68 -29.09
C ALA A 551 11.04 -4.96 -27.84
N PRO A 552 11.01 -6.18 -27.29
CA PRO A 552 11.85 -6.57 -26.15
C PRO A 552 13.37 -6.40 -26.39
N ASN A 553 13.80 -6.43 -27.66
CA ASN A 553 15.20 -6.22 -28.03
C ASN A 553 15.64 -4.74 -28.00
N GLN A 554 14.70 -3.80 -27.76
CA GLN A 554 14.92 -2.35 -27.66
C GLN A 554 15.42 -1.68 -28.95
N ILE A 555 15.51 -2.42 -30.06
CA ILE A 555 16.02 -1.93 -31.34
C ILE A 555 14.87 -1.83 -32.36
N ASP A 556 13.91 -2.75 -32.30
CA ASP A 556 12.78 -2.74 -33.22
C ASP A 556 11.58 -2.01 -32.63
N VAL A 557 10.93 -1.19 -33.45
CA VAL A 557 9.75 -0.40 -33.08
C VAL A 557 8.66 -0.65 -34.12
N ALA A 558 7.54 -1.18 -33.65
CA ALA A 558 6.32 -1.26 -34.45
C ALA A 558 5.48 -0.01 -34.20
N TYR A 559 4.93 0.60 -35.25
CA TYR A 559 4.06 1.75 -35.11
C TYR A 559 2.94 1.73 -36.16
N VAL A 560 1.79 2.29 -35.80
CA VAL A 560 0.61 2.34 -36.67
C VAL A 560 0.50 3.73 -37.27
N ILE A 561 0.52 3.81 -38.59
CA ILE A 561 0.20 5.03 -39.32
C ILE A 561 -1.29 5.00 -39.70
N GLN A 562 -1.93 6.16 -39.65
CA GLN A 562 -3.24 6.37 -40.26
C GLN A 562 -3.11 7.28 -41.49
N ASN A 563 -3.47 6.73 -42.65
CA ASN A 563 -3.42 7.50 -43.90
C ASN A 563 -4.60 8.48 -44.03
N SER A 564 -4.60 9.30 -45.09
CA SER A 564 -5.67 10.28 -45.35
C SER A 564 -7.06 9.66 -45.54
N ASN A 565 -7.12 8.36 -45.88
CA ASN A 565 -8.35 7.60 -46.04
C ASN A 565 -8.76 6.87 -44.75
N ILE A 566 -8.16 7.22 -43.60
CA ILE A 566 -8.43 6.64 -42.27
C ILE A 566 -7.98 5.16 -42.16
N GLN A 567 -7.34 4.59 -43.19
CA GLN A 567 -6.83 3.23 -43.14
C GLN A 567 -5.56 3.18 -42.30
N ASN A 568 -5.45 2.12 -41.50
CA ASN A 568 -4.28 1.88 -40.68
C ASN A 568 -3.25 1.04 -41.44
N GLU A 569 -1.97 1.35 -41.25
CA GLU A 569 -0.88 0.49 -41.72
C GLU A 569 0.07 0.25 -40.55
N ILE A 570 0.54 -0.98 -40.39
CA ILE A 570 1.52 -1.34 -39.38
C ILE A 570 2.90 -1.33 -40.04
N TRP A 571 3.79 -0.51 -39.49
CA TRP A 571 5.16 -0.34 -39.93
C TRP A 571 6.12 -0.84 -38.85
N LEU A 572 7.23 -1.43 -39.30
CA LEU A 572 8.31 -1.88 -38.44
C LEU A 572 9.58 -1.14 -38.81
N MET A 573 10.15 -0.42 -37.84
CA MET A 573 11.42 0.26 -37.98
C MET A 573 12.46 -0.36 -37.07
N ASN A 574 13.65 -0.57 -37.61
CA ASN A 574 14.84 -0.89 -36.85
C ASN A 574 15.63 0.39 -36.56
N LEU A 575 15.85 0.70 -35.28
CA LEU A 575 16.45 1.96 -34.83
C LEU A 575 17.96 2.07 -35.15
N GLU A 576 18.67 0.95 -35.32
CA GLU A 576 20.11 0.95 -35.62
C GLU A 576 20.40 1.05 -37.12
N SER A 577 19.68 0.28 -37.94
CA SER A 577 19.87 0.24 -39.39
C SER A 577 19.07 1.32 -40.15
N GLU A 578 18.13 1.97 -39.47
CA GLU A 578 17.11 2.87 -40.05
C GLU A 578 16.25 2.19 -41.14
N GLU A 579 16.27 0.86 -41.21
CA GLU A 579 15.41 0.10 -42.11
C GLU A 579 13.96 0.22 -41.62
N ASN A 580 13.08 0.65 -42.52
CA ASN A 580 11.67 0.82 -42.25
C ASN A 580 10.84 0.06 -43.29
N LYS A 581 10.04 -0.91 -42.82
CA LYS A 581 9.24 -1.79 -43.69
C LYS A 581 7.79 -1.84 -43.23
N LYS A 582 6.87 -1.80 -44.19
CA LYS A 582 5.46 -2.10 -43.92
C LYS A 582 5.28 -3.59 -43.70
N ILE A 583 4.64 -3.97 -42.59
CA ILE A 583 4.37 -5.37 -42.25
C ILE A 583 2.89 -5.77 -42.40
N SER A 584 1.95 -4.83 -42.24
CA SER A 584 0.53 -5.10 -42.53
C SER A 584 -0.15 -3.83 -43.06
N SER A 585 -1.08 -4.00 -44.00
CA SER A 585 -1.88 -2.91 -44.58
C SER A 585 -3.27 -2.77 -43.94
N CYS A 586 -3.62 -3.63 -42.98
CA CYS A 586 -4.94 -3.66 -42.32
C CYS A 586 -6.11 -3.38 -43.28
N GLU A 587 -6.13 -4.10 -44.40
CA GLU A 587 -7.16 -3.89 -45.42
C GLU A 587 -8.56 -4.10 -44.83
N ASN A 588 -9.47 -3.18 -45.12
CA ASN A 588 -10.84 -3.16 -44.62
C ASN A 588 -10.97 -3.41 -43.10
N SER A 589 -9.99 -2.94 -42.32
CA SER A 589 -10.00 -3.04 -40.87
C SER A 589 -9.32 -1.85 -40.22
N THR A 590 -9.52 -1.70 -38.91
CA THR A 590 -8.75 -0.77 -38.09
C THR A 590 -7.90 -1.56 -37.10
N CYS A 591 -6.62 -1.18 -37.02
CA CYS A 591 -5.61 -1.85 -36.24
C CYS A 591 -5.08 -0.93 -35.13
N SER A 592 -5.00 -1.44 -33.90
CA SER A 592 -4.46 -0.71 -32.74
C SER A 592 -4.06 -1.68 -31.62
N GLY A 593 -3.57 -1.18 -30.48
CA GLY A 593 -3.30 -1.97 -29.29
C GLY A 593 -2.27 -3.06 -29.52
N MET A 594 -1.13 -2.69 -30.11
CA MET A 594 -0.07 -3.65 -30.47
C MET A 594 0.74 -4.06 -29.25
N VAL A 595 0.98 -5.36 -29.11
CA VAL A 595 1.79 -5.92 -28.02
C VAL A 595 2.72 -7.00 -28.58
N TRP A 596 4.02 -6.80 -28.33
CA TRP A 596 5.06 -7.75 -28.69
C TRP A 596 5.00 -9.00 -27.83
N SER A 597 5.23 -10.15 -28.45
CA SER A 597 5.54 -11.37 -27.72
C SER A 597 6.88 -11.22 -26.99
N PRO A 598 7.08 -11.86 -25.82
CA PRO A 598 8.33 -11.72 -25.06
C PRO A 598 9.59 -12.18 -25.79
N ASP A 599 9.44 -13.08 -26.76
CA ASP A 599 10.52 -13.56 -27.63
C ASP A 599 10.82 -12.61 -28.81
N GLY A 600 9.98 -11.59 -29.04
CA GLY A 600 10.15 -10.59 -30.08
C GLY A 600 9.80 -11.06 -31.50
N ASN A 601 9.24 -12.26 -31.68
CA ASN A 601 8.96 -12.81 -33.02
C ASN A 601 7.56 -12.47 -33.55
N LYS A 602 6.63 -12.11 -32.67
CA LYS A 602 5.23 -11.87 -33.02
C LYS A 602 4.71 -10.58 -32.42
N ILE A 603 3.77 -9.97 -33.10
CA ILE A 603 2.98 -8.86 -32.57
C ILE A 603 1.53 -9.31 -32.54
N ILE A 604 0.89 -9.18 -31.38
CA ILE A 604 -0.57 -9.28 -31.28
C ILE A 604 -1.14 -7.88 -31.37
N TYR A 605 -2.18 -7.71 -32.18
CA TYR A 605 -2.85 -6.43 -32.34
C TYR A 605 -4.37 -6.61 -32.35
N LYS A 606 -5.04 -5.53 -31.99
CA LYS A 606 -6.49 -5.41 -32.05
C LYS A 606 -6.91 -5.16 -33.49
N HIS A 607 -7.75 -6.02 -34.03
CA HIS A 607 -8.32 -5.94 -35.38
C HIS A 607 -9.83 -5.75 -35.29
N ILE A 608 -10.34 -4.61 -35.78
CA ILE A 608 -11.77 -4.37 -35.94
C ILE A 608 -12.06 -4.39 -37.43
N SER A 609 -12.89 -5.34 -37.88
CA SER A 609 -13.27 -5.41 -39.29
C SER A 609 -14.25 -4.28 -39.64
N ASN A 610 -14.07 -3.68 -40.81
CA ASN A 610 -14.98 -2.69 -41.39
C ASN A 610 -16.06 -3.35 -42.27
N ASP A 611 -15.95 -4.66 -42.56
CA ASP A 611 -16.85 -5.41 -43.44
C ASP A 611 -17.66 -6.49 -42.67
N GLY A 612 -18.99 -6.48 -42.80
CA GLY A 612 -19.87 -7.60 -42.41
C GLY A 612 -20.46 -7.57 -40.99
N ASN A 613 -21.13 -8.67 -40.58
CA ASN A 613 -21.87 -8.84 -39.32
C ASN A 613 -21.05 -8.66 -38.02
N LEU A 614 -19.72 -8.54 -38.10
CA LEU A 614 -18.80 -8.34 -36.98
C LEU A 614 -18.23 -6.91 -36.91
N SER A 615 -18.74 -6.00 -37.74
CA SER A 615 -18.45 -4.56 -37.71
C SER A 615 -18.64 -4.01 -36.28
N GLY A 616 -17.54 -3.53 -35.69
CA GLY A 616 -17.52 -2.93 -34.34
C GLY A 616 -16.99 -3.82 -33.20
N PHE A 617 -16.91 -5.14 -33.36
CA PHE A 617 -16.27 -6.01 -32.35
C PHE A 617 -14.77 -6.12 -32.62
N SER A 618 -13.96 -5.86 -31.60
CA SER A 618 -12.52 -6.08 -31.70
C SER A 618 -12.20 -7.56 -31.58
N THR A 619 -11.34 -8.05 -32.47
CA THR A 619 -10.73 -9.39 -32.41
C THR A 619 -9.23 -9.25 -32.25
N LEU A 620 -8.56 -10.31 -31.82
CA LEU A 620 -7.09 -10.33 -31.70
C LEU A 620 -6.48 -11.09 -32.88
N TRP A 621 -5.52 -10.44 -33.52
CA TRP A 621 -4.74 -11.00 -34.62
C TRP A 621 -3.26 -11.03 -34.23
N TRP A 622 -2.53 -11.99 -34.77
CA TRP A 622 -1.08 -12.04 -34.67
C TRP A 622 -0.48 -11.79 -36.04
N ILE A 623 0.70 -11.18 -36.04
CA ILE A 623 1.58 -11.10 -37.20
C ILE A 623 2.98 -11.56 -36.80
N ASP A 624 3.58 -12.42 -37.60
CA ASP A 624 4.96 -12.87 -37.44
C ASP A 624 5.91 -11.93 -38.20
N ILE A 625 6.90 -11.40 -37.48
CA ILE A 625 7.74 -10.30 -37.97
C ILE A 625 8.79 -10.72 -39.01
N LEU A 626 9.07 -12.02 -39.10
CA LEU A 626 10.04 -12.59 -40.04
C LEU A 626 9.37 -13.01 -41.34
N SER A 627 8.26 -13.74 -41.24
CA SER A 627 7.52 -14.27 -42.38
C SER A 627 6.52 -13.28 -42.99
N GLY A 628 6.02 -12.32 -42.19
CA GLY A 628 4.91 -11.45 -42.57
C GLY A 628 3.56 -12.17 -42.61
N GLU A 629 3.48 -13.42 -42.12
CA GLU A 629 2.23 -14.14 -41.99
C GLU A 629 1.40 -13.51 -40.87
N GLU A 630 0.12 -13.23 -41.16
CA GLU A 630 -0.83 -12.71 -40.18
C GLU A 630 -2.13 -13.51 -40.20
N GLY A 631 -2.81 -13.55 -39.05
CA GLY A 631 -4.09 -14.22 -38.91
C GLY A 631 -4.72 -14.05 -37.53
N PRO A 632 -5.96 -14.53 -37.35
CA PRO A 632 -6.62 -14.47 -36.05
C PRO A 632 -5.87 -15.33 -35.02
N VAL A 633 -5.78 -14.86 -33.78
CA VAL A 633 -5.18 -15.61 -32.66
C VAL A 633 -6.00 -16.87 -32.35
N PHE A 634 -7.32 -16.81 -32.57
CA PHE A 634 -8.25 -17.90 -32.26
C PHE A 634 -8.85 -18.47 -33.55
N GLN A 635 -8.84 -19.80 -33.69
CA GLN A 635 -9.42 -20.50 -34.85
C GLN A 635 -10.93 -20.29 -34.98
N GLU A 636 -11.63 -20.11 -33.85
CA GLU A 636 -12.98 -19.56 -33.81
C GLU A 636 -12.87 -18.03 -33.92
N SER A 637 -12.94 -17.52 -35.14
CA SER A 637 -12.73 -16.11 -35.53
C SER A 637 -13.75 -15.10 -34.96
N GLN A 638 -14.45 -15.43 -33.87
CA GLN A 638 -15.61 -14.70 -33.37
C GLN A 638 -15.50 -14.32 -31.89
N LEU A 639 -14.39 -14.61 -31.21
CA LEU A 639 -14.23 -14.20 -29.82
C LEU A 639 -13.84 -12.71 -29.74
N PRO A 640 -14.72 -11.84 -29.19
CA PRO A 640 -14.38 -10.45 -28.98
C PRO A 640 -13.24 -10.37 -27.97
N GLY A 641 -12.22 -9.58 -28.29
CA GLY A 641 -11.00 -9.47 -27.52
C GLY A 641 -10.30 -8.14 -27.77
N GLY A 642 -9.80 -7.52 -26.69
CA GLY A 642 -9.02 -6.30 -26.75
C GLY A 642 -8.04 -6.19 -25.59
N ASN A 643 -7.13 -5.21 -25.66
CA ASN A 643 -6.12 -4.94 -24.63
C ASN A 643 -5.34 -6.21 -24.21
N ALA A 644 -4.80 -6.93 -25.20
CA ALA A 644 -4.05 -8.15 -24.93
C ALA A 644 -2.76 -7.84 -24.16
N ARG A 645 -2.30 -8.76 -23.29
CA ARG A 645 -1.00 -8.67 -22.62
C ARG A 645 -0.39 -10.05 -22.43
N TRP A 646 0.90 -10.15 -22.72
CA TRP A 646 1.66 -11.36 -22.51
C TRP A 646 2.11 -11.48 -21.05
N SER A 647 2.08 -12.71 -20.56
CA SER A 647 2.91 -13.13 -19.44
C SER A 647 4.40 -12.98 -19.79
N PRO A 648 5.27 -12.59 -18.85
CA PRO A 648 6.70 -12.44 -19.11
C PRO A 648 7.40 -13.71 -19.63
N ASN A 649 6.92 -14.90 -19.28
CA ASN A 649 7.43 -16.17 -19.82
C ASN A 649 6.88 -16.53 -21.21
N GLY A 650 5.87 -15.81 -21.71
CA GLY A 650 5.27 -16.02 -23.03
C GLY A 650 4.29 -17.18 -23.11
N GLU A 651 3.98 -17.86 -22.01
CA GLU A 651 3.08 -19.02 -22.00
C GLU A 651 1.61 -18.59 -22.10
N TRP A 652 1.26 -17.52 -21.38
CA TRP A 652 -0.10 -17.01 -21.25
C TRP A 652 -0.28 -15.65 -21.93
N LEU A 653 -1.46 -15.47 -22.51
CA LEU A 653 -1.98 -14.21 -23.01
C LEU A 653 -3.28 -13.87 -22.29
N SER A 654 -3.31 -12.73 -21.65
CA SER A 654 -4.54 -12.18 -21.07
C SER A 654 -5.18 -11.17 -22.00
N TYR A 655 -6.50 -11.15 -22.11
CA TYR A 655 -7.22 -10.17 -22.90
C TYR A 655 -8.63 -9.91 -22.35
N ALA A 656 -9.16 -8.72 -22.61
CA ALA A 656 -10.48 -8.31 -22.16
C ALA A 656 -11.57 -8.76 -23.13
N THR A 657 -12.69 -9.22 -22.59
CA THR A 657 -13.91 -9.65 -23.30
C THR A 657 -15.14 -9.08 -22.58
N PRO A 658 -16.34 -9.08 -23.22
CA PRO A 658 -17.58 -8.65 -22.56
C PRO A 658 -17.95 -9.47 -21.31
N GLU A 659 -17.45 -10.70 -21.20
CA GLU A 659 -17.71 -11.61 -20.06
C GLU A 659 -16.71 -11.43 -18.91
N GLY A 660 -15.68 -10.60 -19.11
CA GLY A 660 -14.57 -10.41 -18.18
C GLY A 660 -13.21 -10.65 -18.85
N ILE A 661 -12.26 -11.17 -18.08
CA ILE A 661 -10.87 -11.31 -18.50
C ILE A 661 -10.61 -12.75 -18.91
N ARG A 662 -10.14 -12.98 -20.13
CA ARG A 662 -9.74 -14.31 -20.58
C ARG A 662 -8.24 -14.47 -20.54
N LEU A 663 -7.79 -15.65 -20.11
CA LEU A 663 -6.42 -16.11 -20.17
C LEU A 663 -6.35 -17.26 -21.18
N TYR A 664 -5.45 -17.15 -22.14
CA TYR A 664 -5.20 -18.16 -23.15
C TYR A 664 -3.76 -18.64 -23.06
N ASN A 665 -3.57 -19.94 -22.98
CA ASN A 665 -2.26 -20.58 -22.96
C ASN A 665 -1.87 -21.02 -24.38
N PHE A 666 -0.72 -20.54 -24.86
CA PHE A 666 -0.23 -20.82 -26.21
C PHE A 666 0.41 -22.21 -26.38
N GLU A 667 0.82 -22.87 -25.30
CA GLU A 667 1.46 -24.20 -25.37
C GLU A 667 0.43 -25.32 -25.49
N ASN A 668 -0.65 -25.26 -24.70
CA ASN A 668 -1.64 -26.33 -24.61
C ASN A 668 -3.04 -25.94 -25.12
N GLY A 669 -3.26 -24.66 -25.47
CA GLY A 669 -4.56 -24.15 -25.94
C GLY A 669 -5.60 -23.96 -24.84
N GLU A 670 -5.19 -24.02 -23.56
CA GLU A 670 -6.08 -23.86 -22.41
C GLU A 670 -6.63 -22.44 -22.32
N THR A 671 -7.95 -22.32 -22.13
CA THR A 671 -8.65 -21.04 -21.93
C THR A 671 -9.24 -20.98 -20.52
N ARG A 672 -9.01 -19.87 -19.82
CA ARG A 672 -9.65 -19.56 -18.53
C ARG A 672 -10.38 -18.24 -18.60
N LEU A 673 -11.55 -18.15 -17.99
CA LEU A 673 -12.32 -16.91 -17.86
C LEU A 673 -12.34 -16.49 -16.39
N ILE A 674 -11.98 -15.24 -16.15
CA ILE A 674 -12.12 -14.58 -14.87
C ILE A 674 -13.25 -13.56 -15.04
N GLU A 675 -14.39 -13.85 -14.45
CA GLU A 675 -15.55 -12.96 -14.46
C GLU A 675 -15.17 -11.63 -13.80
N ASN A 676 -15.47 -10.53 -14.48
CA ASN A 676 -15.10 -9.19 -14.03
C ASN A 676 -16.08 -8.17 -14.60
N ILE A 677 -16.55 -7.24 -13.76
CA ILE A 677 -17.53 -6.21 -14.12
C ILE A 677 -16.90 -5.12 -15.00
N LEU A 678 -15.65 -4.73 -14.71
CA LEU A 678 -14.97 -3.65 -15.43
C LEU A 678 -14.37 -4.08 -16.77
N GLY A 679 -14.09 -5.37 -16.98
CA GLY A 679 -13.50 -5.90 -18.22
C GLY A 679 -12.21 -5.18 -18.62
N GLY A 680 -11.03 -5.66 -18.18
CA GLY A 680 -9.76 -4.96 -18.41
C GLY A 680 -8.56 -5.88 -18.64
N ALA A 681 -7.48 -5.35 -19.22
CA ALA A 681 -6.21 -6.06 -19.29
C ALA A 681 -5.58 -6.18 -17.91
N VAL A 682 -5.04 -7.35 -17.60
CA VAL A 682 -4.35 -7.61 -16.34
C VAL A 682 -2.88 -7.24 -16.43
N ILE A 683 -2.28 -6.95 -15.29
CA ILE A 683 -0.84 -6.77 -15.20
C ILE A 683 -0.24 -8.08 -14.73
N TRP A 684 0.65 -8.65 -15.53
CA TRP A 684 1.37 -9.86 -15.16
C TRP A 684 2.48 -9.53 -14.16
N SER A 685 2.57 -10.34 -13.12
CA SER A 685 3.75 -10.34 -12.26
C SER A 685 5.01 -10.72 -13.06
N PRO A 686 6.20 -10.21 -12.68
CA PRO A 686 7.45 -10.54 -13.38
C PRO A 686 7.77 -12.04 -13.42
N ASN A 687 7.25 -12.84 -12.49
CA ASN A 687 7.45 -14.28 -12.43
C ASN A 687 6.38 -15.09 -13.22
N SER A 688 5.43 -14.42 -13.88
CA SER A 688 4.33 -15.01 -14.65
C SER A 688 3.33 -15.88 -13.87
N LYS A 689 3.38 -15.87 -12.53
CA LYS A 689 2.53 -16.75 -11.69
C LYS A 689 1.25 -16.11 -11.22
N THR A 690 1.25 -14.79 -11.09
CA THR A 690 0.09 -14.03 -10.64
C THR A 690 -0.24 -12.90 -11.61
N ILE A 691 -1.52 -12.55 -11.66
CA ILE A 691 -2.00 -11.40 -12.40
C ILE A 691 -2.72 -10.45 -11.45
N LEU A 692 -2.50 -9.16 -11.65
CA LEU A 692 -3.21 -8.11 -10.95
C LEU A 692 -4.35 -7.66 -11.86
N LEU A 693 -5.58 -7.77 -11.36
CA LEU A 693 -6.79 -7.37 -12.06
C LEU A 693 -7.58 -6.38 -11.20
N ARG A 694 -8.32 -5.50 -11.87
CA ARG A 694 -9.15 -4.48 -11.22
C ARG A 694 -10.60 -4.83 -11.48
N ASP A 695 -11.43 -4.82 -10.45
CA ASP A 695 -12.87 -5.07 -10.59
C ASP A 695 -13.69 -4.14 -9.70
N VAL A 696 -14.99 -4.08 -9.95
CA VAL A 696 -15.95 -3.37 -9.12
C VAL A 696 -16.66 -4.37 -8.22
N VAL A 697 -16.72 -4.05 -6.92
CA VAL A 697 -17.49 -4.82 -5.93
C VAL A 697 -18.56 -3.93 -5.34
N ILE A 698 -19.79 -4.44 -5.25
CA ILE A 698 -20.88 -3.75 -4.59
C ILE A 698 -20.77 -4.00 -3.07
N ARG A 699 -20.56 -2.94 -2.28
CA ARG A 699 -20.61 -2.99 -0.82
C ARG A 699 -21.53 -1.90 -0.30
N HIS A 700 -22.53 -2.28 0.50
CA HIS A 700 -23.52 -1.35 1.07
C HIS A 700 -24.16 -0.42 0.01
N GLU A 701 -24.57 -0.98 -1.13
CA GLU A 701 -25.17 -0.24 -2.25
C GLU A 701 -24.24 0.79 -2.93
N GLN A 702 -22.95 0.76 -2.63
CA GLN A 702 -21.91 1.56 -3.30
C GLN A 702 -21.03 0.66 -4.17
N PHE A 703 -20.69 1.14 -5.38
CA PHE A 703 -19.71 0.52 -6.25
C PHE A 703 -18.31 0.93 -5.79
N VAL A 704 -17.52 -0.03 -5.30
CA VAL A 704 -16.14 0.19 -4.87
C VAL A 704 -15.22 -0.51 -5.85
N THR A 705 -14.27 0.22 -6.41
CA THR A 705 -13.20 -0.40 -7.22
C THR A 705 -12.21 -1.11 -6.29
N GLN A 706 -11.98 -2.39 -6.51
CA GLN A 706 -11.02 -3.21 -5.78
C GLN A 706 -9.99 -3.81 -6.74
N LEU A 707 -8.78 -4.00 -6.22
CA LEU A 707 -7.74 -4.75 -6.92
C LEU A 707 -7.73 -6.18 -6.38
N PHE A 708 -7.63 -7.13 -7.30
CA PHE A 708 -7.57 -8.55 -7.03
C PHE A 708 -6.24 -9.07 -7.55
N LEU A 709 -5.58 -9.89 -6.74
CA LEU A 709 -4.45 -10.70 -7.17
C LEU A 709 -5.00 -12.08 -7.47
N TYR A 710 -4.86 -12.54 -8.70
CA TYR A 710 -5.27 -13.87 -9.11
C TYR A 710 -4.03 -14.72 -9.36
N GLU A 711 -3.95 -15.87 -8.69
CA GLU A 711 -2.83 -16.79 -8.83
C GLU A 711 -3.16 -17.91 -9.82
N ILE A 712 -2.35 -18.03 -10.87
CA ILE A 712 -2.61 -18.92 -12.01
C ILE A 712 -2.60 -20.40 -11.58
N GLU A 713 -1.71 -20.81 -10.67
CA GLU A 713 -1.62 -22.21 -10.25
C GLU A 713 -2.75 -22.63 -9.27
N SER A 714 -3.27 -21.69 -8.48
CA SER A 714 -4.24 -22.01 -7.42
C SER A 714 -5.69 -21.69 -7.79
N GLU A 715 -5.92 -21.00 -8.92
CA GLU A 715 -7.24 -20.54 -9.40
C GLU A 715 -8.00 -19.72 -8.35
N LYS A 716 -7.27 -18.94 -7.55
CA LYS A 716 -7.81 -18.14 -6.44
C LYS A 716 -7.47 -16.67 -6.54
#